data_AF-A0A6G1IRE2-F1
#
_entry.id   AF-A0A6G1IRE2-F1
#
_cell.length_a   1.000
_cell.length_b   1.000
_cell.length_c   1.000
_cell.angle_alpha   90.00
_cell.angle_beta   90.00
_cell.angle_gamma   90.00
#
_symmetry.space_group_name_H-M   'P 1'
#
loop_
_entity.id
_entity.type
_entity.pdbx_description
1 polymer ?
#
loop_
_entity_poly.entity_id
_entity_poly.type
_entity_poly.pdbx_seq_one_letter_code
_entity_poly.pdbx_strand_id
1 'polypeptide(L)'
;MGDDGSTQQYSSPWSLELVDFEVEDENGDGVFEPGEHLFIRRIKVRNVGGMPSPTCRIPVTLASESEWFASVHTDEGGLPFLPTSVPAGESASMEGAIKVRIKDRSHANSIATSMGAQFSAKDRLSIRADMPWLDRQMPAFEFTKEIAITYPCSLGNIQCLSTIAQGAVSKVQYEVKNISNRPLGEPGALSPGRIVEVRSTLPADFGRLITEAEKEVVEVINRLPSCRSKGSLLMQQQFRVLSTARSHVHFRIMFELYLESPLQDPNKQDAEMILVERHTISLQVSNAYNPLPNSSVLLITNPKTTERQSHAIQHFVRNDLCMEMDQCNIHQNGGLLRASDDGFEDPLPITTAYRDKSILILDNAFDFFGAGERTTSQQFDPQWLFDTARSGTSSLFLGGDDDGAFEEVVRSAVVLPLAILEHTVKRIRKSHIFHCPQDFVDAIRQEKHRQDKARDTALPELSAIPLRQPKWYRFGRDGSEKQAKALARYLRNHLPNERFLVSFVSPRHVVADGHSTGPSDQAKTQGSRGQGHLIILPGLDHHSSITATESGLTCLFGNEDNPTQSRLDELSKYNIIAALPFAQRTSMLWCPASSDTFVIKAISLSMARDVSRQLNSFLDSAYKPLVNVDTTDAKSVDAFFNVHLPHFGHIFNNPQANTPNPAPGPIVEVLQWTLSLSATLKRHRRLDAMIRAMIHHRPSTHILDTHLWLPDPVSYHPDALIPRIAELTKTPEYRFTKGEISASTVVPRTRYCAPGEWDSMVKSVDEWRQRLESDRICAQKELGRMLLDVTPPDAVELGAGA
;
A
#
# COMPACT_ATOMS: atom_id res chain seq x y z
N MET A 1 21.67 68.35 48.39
CA MET A 1 21.08 69.55 49.01
C MET A 1 19.68 69.66 48.43
N GLY A 2 18.65 69.61 49.28
CA GLY A 2 17.31 70.02 48.84
C GLY A 2 17.31 71.52 48.48
N ASP A 3 16.24 72.01 47.86
CA ASP A 3 16.07 73.43 47.54
C ASP A 3 16.04 74.33 48.81
N ASP A 4 15.97 73.72 50.00
CA ASP A 4 16.07 74.31 51.33
C ASP A 4 17.47 74.22 51.98
N GLY A 5 18.48 73.68 51.28
CA GLY A 5 19.82 73.47 51.80
C GLY A 5 19.97 72.25 52.71
N SER A 6 18.92 71.44 52.90
CA SER A 6 18.99 70.22 53.72
C SER A 6 19.87 69.15 53.07
N THR A 7 20.69 68.48 53.89
CA THR A 7 21.50 67.32 53.49
C THR A 7 20.83 66.04 53.96
N GLN A 8 20.36 65.23 53.01
CA GLN A 8 19.84 63.90 53.25
C GLN A 8 20.94 62.86 52.98
N GLN A 9 21.18 61.95 53.94
CA GLN A 9 22.13 60.84 53.79
C GLN A 9 21.38 59.59 53.33
N TYR A 10 21.87 58.97 52.26
CA TYR A 10 21.27 57.77 51.67
C TYR A 10 22.21 56.56 51.82
N SER A 11 21.65 55.36 51.89
CA SER A 11 22.40 54.12 52.14
C SER A 11 23.22 53.64 50.93
N SER A 12 22.85 54.02 49.71
CA SER A 12 23.55 53.72 48.46
C SER A 12 23.11 54.67 47.35
N PRO A 13 23.89 54.81 46.25
CA PRO A 13 23.44 55.54 45.06
C PRO A 13 22.13 54.98 44.49
N TRP A 14 21.42 55.79 43.71
CA TRP A 14 20.24 55.33 42.96
C TRP A 14 20.68 54.27 41.94
N SER A 15 19.80 53.31 41.64
CA SER A 15 20.06 52.27 40.65
C SER A 15 18.71 51.83 40.08
N LEU A 16 18.46 52.15 38.81
CA LEU A 16 17.22 51.76 38.13
C LEU A 16 17.41 50.42 37.43
N GLU A 17 16.56 49.46 37.78
CA GLU A 17 16.46 48.17 37.11
C GLU A 17 15.20 48.15 36.24
N LEU A 18 15.32 47.58 35.03
CA LEU A 18 14.20 47.34 34.15
C LEU A 18 13.44 46.09 34.61
N VAL A 19 12.19 46.26 35.03
CA VAL A 19 11.36 45.19 35.61
C VAL A 19 10.62 44.43 34.52
N ASP A 20 9.95 45.15 33.62
CA ASP A 20 9.10 44.55 32.57
C ASP A 20 8.78 45.58 31.48
N PHE A 21 8.37 45.11 30.31
CA PHE A 21 7.71 45.92 29.28
C PHE A 21 6.73 45.09 28.45
N GLU A 22 5.74 45.78 27.91
CA GLU A 22 4.75 45.19 27.01
C GLU A 22 5.09 45.52 25.55
N VAL A 23 4.79 44.58 24.66
CA VAL A 23 5.01 44.74 23.22
C VAL A 23 3.64 44.62 22.56
N GLU A 24 3.27 45.64 21.81
CA GLU A 24 2.04 45.72 21.03
C GLU A 24 2.41 45.73 19.55
N ASP A 25 1.72 44.94 18.73
CA ASP A 25 1.81 44.99 17.28
C ASP A 25 1.08 46.25 16.73
N GLU A 26 1.51 46.75 15.57
CA GLU A 26 1.00 48.02 15.03
C GLU A 26 -0.47 47.96 14.67
N ASN A 27 -0.92 46.81 14.20
CA ASN A 27 -2.29 46.63 13.76
C ASN A 27 -3.18 46.06 14.88
N GLY A 28 -2.68 45.66 16.05
CA GLY A 28 -3.49 45.10 17.15
C GLY A 28 -4.22 43.79 16.81
N ASP A 29 -3.70 43.00 15.88
CA ASP A 29 -4.15 41.66 15.52
C ASP A 29 -3.42 40.55 16.32
N GLY A 30 -2.42 40.90 17.11
CA GLY A 30 -1.68 39.99 17.98
C GLY A 30 -0.73 39.04 17.24
N VAL A 31 -0.38 39.35 15.99
CA VAL A 31 0.64 38.66 15.20
C VAL A 31 1.72 39.67 14.86
N PHE A 32 2.98 39.30 15.14
CA PHE A 32 4.12 40.12 14.75
C PHE A 32 4.58 39.75 13.34
N GLU A 33 4.34 40.56 12.33
CA GLU A 33 4.61 40.22 10.92
C GLU A 33 5.84 40.94 10.32
N PRO A 34 6.55 40.33 9.36
CA PRO A 34 7.61 41.03 8.64
C PRO A 34 7.09 42.31 7.96
N GLY A 35 7.81 43.41 8.12
CA GLY A 35 7.50 44.70 7.49
C GLY A 35 6.65 45.65 8.33
N GLU A 36 6.02 45.22 9.42
CA GLU A 36 5.24 46.12 10.28
C GLU A 36 6.10 46.83 11.32
N HIS A 37 5.47 47.70 12.11
CA HIS A 37 6.05 48.20 13.36
C HIS A 37 5.53 47.45 14.59
N LEU A 38 6.34 47.38 15.63
CA LEU A 38 5.91 47.05 16.98
C LEU A 38 6.19 48.22 17.92
N PHE A 39 5.40 48.28 18.98
CA PHE A 39 5.46 49.31 20.00
C PHE A 39 5.82 48.71 21.36
N ILE A 40 6.95 49.13 21.92
CA ILE A 40 7.33 48.78 23.29
C ILE A 40 6.74 49.83 24.21
N ARG A 41 5.84 49.41 25.12
CA ARG A 41 5.07 50.31 26.00
C ARG A 41 5.06 49.78 27.43
N ARG A 42 4.53 50.62 28.34
CA ARG A 42 4.33 50.28 29.76
C ARG A 42 5.62 49.74 30.39
N ILE A 43 6.75 50.40 30.08
CA ILE A 43 8.07 50.03 30.58
C ILE A 43 8.11 50.33 32.08
N LYS A 44 8.28 49.30 32.90
CA LYS A 44 8.31 49.40 34.35
C LYS A 44 9.74 49.38 34.83
N VAL A 45 10.12 50.37 35.62
CA VAL A 45 11.44 50.46 36.24
C VAL A 45 11.31 50.50 37.74
N ARG A 46 12.28 49.90 38.44
CA ARG A 46 12.35 49.90 39.89
C ARG A 46 13.67 50.48 40.35
N ASN A 47 13.61 51.36 41.34
CA ASN A 47 14.82 51.87 41.96
C ASN A 47 15.25 50.93 43.08
N VAL A 48 16.31 50.16 42.85
CA VAL A 48 16.91 49.25 43.84
C VAL A 48 17.99 49.93 44.69
N GLY A 49 18.28 51.21 44.42
CA GLY A 49 19.23 52.03 45.16
C GLY A 49 18.63 52.72 46.40
N GLY A 50 19.49 53.38 47.18
CA GLY A 50 19.12 54.09 48.40
C GLY A 50 18.72 55.56 48.18
N MET A 51 19.04 56.14 47.02
CA MET A 51 18.66 57.50 46.62
C MET A 51 17.49 57.49 45.63
N PRO A 52 16.62 58.53 45.58
CA PRO A 52 15.69 58.72 44.47
C PRO A 52 16.42 58.82 43.12
N SER A 53 15.77 58.40 42.03
CA SER A 53 16.35 58.54 40.68
C SER A 53 16.51 60.02 40.28
N PRO A 54 17.39 60.34 39.32
CA PRO A 54 17.61 61.71 38.89
C PRO A 54 16.35 62.39 38.34
N THR A 55 16.31 63.72 38.43
CA THR A 55 15.26 64.56 37.81
C THR A 55 15.49 64.83 36.32
N CYS A 56 16.67 64.51 35.80
CA CYS A 56 16.99 64.62 34.39
C CYS A 56 16.39 63.48 33.56
N ARG A 57 16.02 63.79 32.33
CA ARG A 57 15.37 62.85 31.41
C ARG A 57 16.37 61.85 30.84
N ILE A 58 16.13 60.55 31.07
CA ILE A 58 16.96 59.45 30.55
C ILE A 58 16.23 58.83 29.35
N PRO A 59 16.69 59.01 28.10
CA PRO A 59 16.07 58.39 26.93
C PRO A 59 16.22 56.87 26.95
N VAL A 60 15.19 56.17 26.47
CA VAL A 60 15.20 54.72 26.27
C VAL A 60 15.10 54.41 24.77
N THR A 61 16.00 53.57 24.27
CA THR A 61 16.09 53.18 22.85
C THR A 61 16.24 51.66 22.71
N LEU A 62 16.15 51.15 21.47
CA LEU A 62 16.48 49.77 21.17
C LEU A 62 17.98 49.53 21.41
N ALA A 63 18.34 48.48 22.17
CA ALA A 63 19.72 48.26 22.60
C ALA A 63 20.67 47.96 21.44
N SER A 64 20.20 47.17 20.49
CA SER A 64 20.89 46.79 19.26
C SER A 64 19.89 46.40 18.19
N GLU A 65 20.19 46.72 16.94
CA GLU A 65 19.45 46.13 15.82
C GLU A 65 19.80 44.65 15.71
N SER A 66 18.78 43.83 15.50
CA SER A 66 18.95 42.38 15.36
C SER A 66 18.76 41.98 13.89
N GLU A 67 18.68 40.67 13.64
CA GLU A 67 18.33 40.15 12.32
C GLU A 67 16.94 40.66 11.90
N TRP A 68 15.98 40.71 12.83
CA TRP A 68 14.59 41.07 12.53
C TRP A 68 14.16 42.45 13.00
N PHE A 69 14.85 43.09 13.93
CA PHE A 69 14.43 44.39 14.48
C PHE A 69 15.36 45.52 14.04
N ALA A 70 14.78 46.62 13.54
CA ALA A 70 15.46 47.87 13.22
C ALA A 70 14.89 49.02 14.06
N SER A 71 15.76 49.96 14.41
CA SER A 71 15.30 51.19 15.08
C SER A 71 14.56 52.09 14.09
N VAL A 72 13.50 52.76 14.55
CA VAL A 72 12.82 53.81 13.77
C VAL A 72 13.36 55.16 14.21
N HIS A 73 13.54 56.10 13.28
CA HIS A 73 14.01 57.45 13.60
C HIS A 73 13.11 58.12 14.65
N THR A 74 13.72 58.86 15.57
CA THR A 74 13.07 59.49 16.72
C THR A 74 11.94 60.44 16.33
N ASP A 75 12.02 61.02 15.13
CA ASP A 75 11.04 61.98 14.61
C ASP A 75 9.72 61.30 14.22
N GLU A 76 9.74 59.98 13.96
CA GLU A 76 8.56 59.18 13.60
C GLU A 76 8.07 58.28 14.75
N GLY A 77 8.98 57.86 15.62
CA GLY A 77 8.70 56.90 16.70
C GLY A 77 8.48 57.51 18.09
N GLY A 78 8.85 58.78 18.27
CA GLY A 78 8.99 59.40 19.59
C GLY A 78 10.20 58.85 20.35
N LEU A 79 10.75 59.65 21.28
CA LEU A 79 11.83 59.24 22.18
C LEU A 79 11.29 59.21 23.61
N PRO A 80 10.98 58.03 24.18
CA PRO A 80 10.45 57.95 25.53
C PRO A 80 11.56 58.14 26.57
N PHE A 81 11.18 58.63 27.75
CA PHE A 81 12.10 58.95 28.84
C PHE A 81 11.68 58.25 30.13
N LEU A 82 12.66 57.74 30.89
CA LEU A 82 12.41 57.16 32.20
C LEU A 82 11.73 58.15 33.17
N PRO A 83 10.88 57.66 34.09
CA PRO A 83 10.26 58.50 35.11
C PRO A 83 11.33 59.15 36.01
N THR A 84 11.14 60.44 36.28
CA THR A 84 12.02 61.24 37.13
C THR A 84 11.70 61.02 38.60
N SER A 85 12.71 61.06 39.48
CA SER A 85 12.52 61.03 40.94
C SER A 85 11.81 59.79 41.50
N VAL A 86 12.06 58.60 40.94
CA VAL A 86 11.54 57.33 41.47
C VAL A 86 12.15 57.08 42.86
N PRO A 87 11.34 57.02 43.93
CA PRO A 87 11.86 56.82 45.29
C PRO A 87 12.61 55.50 45.46
N ALA A 88 13.49 55.42 46.46
CA ALA A 88 14.22 54.20 46.80
C ALA A 88 13.24 53.05 47.12
N GLY A 89 13.42 51.90 46.48
CA GLY A 89 12.57 50.70 46.63
C GLY A 89 11.28 50.71 45.82
N GLU A 90 10.89 51.85 45.25
CA GLU A 90 9.62 52.01 44.52
C GLU A 90 9.76 51.67 43.03
N SER A 91 8.62 51.39 42.39
CA SER A 91 8.51 51.14 40.95
C SER A 91 7.68 52.23 40.27
N ALA A 92 8.06 52.59 39.04
CA ALA A 92 7.34 53.56 38.23
C ALA A 92 7.21 53.06 36.78
N SER A 93 6.12 53.46 36.12
CA SER A 93 5.91 53.17 34.69
C SER A 93 6.31 54.39 33.85
N MET A 94 6.99 54.12 32.74
CA MET A 94 7.40 55.11 31.76
C MET A 94 6.22 55.52 30.87
N GLU A 95 6.10 56.81 30.59
CA GLU A 95 5.17 57.34 29.58
C GLU A 95 5.79 57.30 28.17
N GLY A 96 4.97 57.03 27.16
CA GLY A 96 5.40 56.92 25.75
C GLY A 96 5.63 55.50 25.26
N ALA A 97 6.18 55.38 24.06
CA ALA A 97 6.43 54.11 23.38
C ALA A 97 7.75 54.15 22.61
N ILE A 98 8.43 53.01 22.47
CA ILE A 98 9.52 52.84 21.50
C ILE A 98 8.92 52.18 20.27
N LYS A 99 9.02 52.86 19.12
CA LYS A 99 8.63 52.29 17.82
C LYS A 99 9.81 51.52 17.22
N VAL A 100 9.60 50.26 16.86
CA VAL A 100 10.60 49.37 16.28
C VAL A 100 10.04 48.79 15.00
N ARG A 101 10.85 48.71 13.94
CA ARG A 101 10.49 48.12 12.65
C ARG A 101 10.85 46.64 12.65
N ILE A 102 9.91 45.79 12.25
CA ILE A 102 10.21 44.41 11.88
C ILE A 102 10.71 44.42 10.43
N LYS A 103 11.96 44.02 10.23
CA LYS A 103 12.61 44.01 8.91
C LYS A 103 11.85 43.09 7.95
N ASP A 104 11.77 43.51 6.69
CA ASP A 104 11.20 42.69 5.63
C ASP A 104 12.01 41.41 5.44
N ARG A 105 11.34 40.38 4.90
CA ARG A 105 12.00 39.13 4.57
C ARG A 105 12.97 39.34 3.40
N SER A 106 14.25 39.48 3.71
CA SER A 106 15.33 39.56 2.71
C SER A 106 16.04 38.22 2.54
N HIS A 107 16.79 38.05 1.44
CA HIS A 107 17.64 36.87 1.23
C HIS A 107 18.68 36.66 2.35
N ALA A 108 19.08 37.73 3.06
CA ALA A 108 20.05 37.67 4.15
C ALA A 108 19.47 37.03 5.43
N ASN A 109 18.14 37.16 5.63
CA ASN A 109 17.43 36.69 6.83
C ASN A 109 16.41 35.59 6.49
N SER A 110 16.45 35.06 5.26
CA SER A 110 15.56 33.98 4.84
C SER A 110 16.16 32.63 5.20
N ILE A 111 15.65 32.00 6.25
CA ILE A 111 15.59 30.54 6.27
C ILE A 111 14.78 30.15 5.02
N ALA A 112 15.37 29.36 4.13
CA ALA A 112 14.64 28.84 2.97
C ALA A 112 13.34 28.22 3.50
N THR A 113 12.18 28.70 3.03
CA THR A 113 10.90 28.13 3.49
C THR A 113 10.97 26.65 3.19
N SER A 114 11.06 25.80 4.22
CA SER A 114 10.90 24.36 4.00
C SER A 114 9.52 24.17 3.39
N MET A 115 9.46 23.42 2.28
CA MET A 115 8.18 23.19 1.60
C MET A 115 7.16 22.65 2.61
N GLY A 116 6.01 23.32 2.70
CA GLY A 116 4.92 22.95 3.60
C GLY A 116 5.09 23.34 5.08
N ALA A 117 6.07 24.17 5.42
CA ALA A 117 6.18 24.75 6.76
C ALA A 117 5.74 26.21 6.78
N GLN A 118 4.93 26.54 7.79
CA GLN A 118 4.59 27.91 8.12
C GLN A 118 5.87 28.70 8.46
N PHE A 119 6.00 29.89 7.90
CA PHE A 119 7.07 30.80 8.29
C PHE A 119 6.96 31.17 9.77
N SER A 120 8.01 30.86 10.53
CA SER A 120 8.14 31.25 11.93
C SER A 120 9.60 31.60 12.22
N ALA A 121 9.84 32.84 12.63
CA ALA A 121 11.11 33.29 13.16
C ALA A 121 10.92 33.67 14.64
N LYS A 122 12.01 33.61 15.40
CA LYS A 122 12.05 34.09 16.78
C LYS A 122 13.27 34.98 16.91
N ASP A 123 13.08 36.16 17.48
CA ASP A 123 14.17 37.08 17.73
C ASP A 123 14.00 37.76 19.09
N ARG A 124 15.11 38.27 19.62
CA ARG A 124 15.20 38.85 20.95
C ARG A 124 15.20 40.37 20.85
N LEU A 125 14.20 40.97 21.48
CA LEU A 125 14.06 42.41 21.60
C LEU A 125 14.67 42.86 22.93
N SER A 126 15.66 43.75 22.86
CA SER A 126 16.34 44.31 24.03
C SER A 126 16.32 45.84 23.94
N ILE A 127 16.05 46.50 25.07
CA ILE A 127 16.07 47.97 25.18
C ILE A 127 17.20 48.43 26.09
N ARG A 128 17.70 49.65 25.86
CA ARG A 128 18.73 50.28 26.69
C ARG A 128 18.33 51.69 27.06
N ALA A 129 18.89 52.19 28.16
CA ALA A 129 18.78 53.57 28.59
C ALA A 129 20.15 54.22 28.58
N ASP A 130 20.25 55.39 27.97
CA ASP A 130 21.50 56.14 27.82
C ASP A 130 21.42 57.41 28.67
N MET A 131 22.48 57.74 29.43
CA MET A 131 22.55 58.95 30.26
C MET A 131 23.39 60.01 29.53
N PRO A 132 22.78 60.94 28.75
CA PRO A 132 23.52 61.78 27.81
C PRO A 132 24.50 62.73 28.50
N TRP A 133 24.18 63.17 29.72
CA TRP A 133 25.04 64.06 30.51
C TRP A 133 26.28 63.37 31.11
N LEU A 134 26.31 62.02 31.10
CA LEU A 134 27.47 61.23 31.51
C LEU A 134 28.15 60.53 30.34
N ASP A 135 27.60 60.63 29.13
CA ASP A 135 28.02 59.86 27.96
C ASP A 135 28.18 58.36 28.27
N ARG A 136 27.19 57.80 28.98
CA ARG A 136 27.27 56.43 29.51
C ARG A 136 25.93 55.71 29.45
N GLN A 137 25.96 54.44 29.06
CA GLN A 137 24.82 53.53 29.17
C GLN A 137 24.49 53.24 30.64
N MET A 138 23.20 53.19 30.98
CA MET A 138 22.75 52.88 32.33
C MET A 138 23.10 51.43 32.70
N PRO A 139 23.84 51.19 33.81
CA PRO A 139 24.22 49.85 34.21
C PRO A 139 23.00 49.03 34.68
N ALA A 140 23.05 47.71 34.48
CA ALA A 140 22.01 46.76 34.91
C ALA A 140 20.60 47.06 34.35
N PHE A 141 20.52 47.71 33.19
CA PHE A 141 19.29 48.00 32.47
C PHE A 141 19.10 47.10 31.25
N GLU A 142 19.32 45.80 31.42
CA GLU A 142 19.17 44.80 30.35
C GLU A 142 17.97 43.91 30.64
N PHE A 143 16.94 44.02 29.80
CA PHE A 143 15.83 43.08 29.79
C PHE A 143 15.56 42.69 28.34
N THR A 144 15.39 41.40 28.10
CA THR A 144 15.22 40.85 26.77
C THR A 144 13.93 40.05 26.70
N LYS A 145 13.13 40.31 25.66
CA LYS A 145 11.89 39.57 25.38
C LYS A 145 12.01 38.85 24.04
N GLU A 146 11.72 37.56 24.03
CA GLU A 146 11.63 36.80 22.78
C GLU A 146 10.29 37.09 22.10
N ILE A 147 10.33 37.45 20.83
CA ILE A 147 9.18 37.75 20.00
C ILE A 147 9.13 36.75 18.84
N ALA A 148 7.97 36.14 18.63
CA ALA A 148 7.73 35.24 17.51
C ALA A 148 7.18 36.04 16.33
N ILE A 149 7.86 35.95 15.19
CA ILE A 149 7.52 36.66 13.95
C ILE A 149 6.91 35.65 12.98
N THR A 150 5.69 35.93 12.51
CA THR A 150 4.94 35.06 11.59
C THR A 150 3.92 35.89 10.80
N TYR A 151 3.33 35.31 9.76
CA TYR A 151 2.25 35.96 9.00
C TYR A 151 0.88 35.59 9.60
N PRO A 152 -0.14 36.45 9.46
CA PRO A 152 -1.45 36.26 10.08
C PRO A 152 -2.32 35.17 9.44
N CYS A 153 -1.82 34.49 8.40
CA CYS A 153 -2.49 33.37 7.76
C CYS A 153 -1.54 32.20 7.47
N SER A 154 -2.10 30.99 7.36
CA SER A 154 -1.37 29.77 7.00
C SER A 154 -2.22 28.84 6.13
N LEU A 155 -1.57 28.02 5.32
CA LEU A 155 -2.20 26.96 4.53
C LEU A 155 -2.06 25.61 5.26
N GLY A 156 -3.13 24.82 5.32
CA GLY A 156 -3.12 23.53 6.00
C GLY A 156 -4.19 22.57 5.51
N ASN A 157 -4.24 21.38 6.11
CA ASN A 157 -5.27 20.35 5.87
C ASN A 157 -5.51 20.06 4.38
N ILE A 158 -4.43 19.95 3.59
CA ILE A 158 -4.53 19.67 2.17
C ILE A 158 -4.89 18.20 1.96
N GLN A 159 -6.05 17.95 1.37
CA GLN A 159 -6.59 16.63 1.06
C GLN A 159 -6.70 16.47 -0.46
N CYS A 160 -6.16 15.37 -0.99
CA CYS A 160 -6.19 15.03 -2.41
C CYS A 160 -6.02 13.52 -2.59
N LEU A 161 -6.42 13.00 -3.76
CA LEU A 161 -6.16 11.61 -4.12
C LEU A 161 -4.71 11.43 -4.54
N SER A 162 -4.00 10.44 -3.99
CA SER A 162 -2.62 10.13 -4.39
C SER A 162 -2.48 9.68 -5.85
N THR A 163 -3.54 9.13 -6.45
CA THR A 163 -3.56 8.65 -7.83
C THR A 163 -4.85 9.03 -8.53
N ILE A 164 -4.72 9.49 -9.78
CA ILE A 164 -5.84 9.99 -10.58
C ILE A 164 -5.75 9.41 -12.00
N ALA A 165 -6.89 9.00 -12.52
CA ALA A 165 -6.99 8.46 -13.87
C ALA A 165 -6.69 9.54 -14.93
N GLN A 166 -6.07 9.14 -16.04
CA GLN A 166 -6.06 9.95 -17.26
C GLN A 166 -7.49 10.37 -17.65
N GLY A 167 -7.67 11.64 -18.02
CA GLY A 167 -8.96 12.19 -18.42
C GLY A 167 -9.91 12.52 -17.26
N ALA A 168 -9.65 12.02 -16.04
CA ALA A 168 -10.52 12.25 -14.90
C ALA A 168 -10.43 13.69 -14.38
N VAL A 169 -11.55 14.15 -13.81
CA VAL A 169 -11.64 15.39 -13.05
C VAL A 169 -11.59 15.04 -11.57
N SER A 170 -10.72 15.72 -10.85
CA SER A 170 -10.53 15.58 -9.42
C SER A 170 -10.48 16.96 -8.78
N LYS A 171 -10.33 17.00 -7.46
CA LYS A 171 -10.17 18.24 -6.71
C LYS A 171 -9.20 18.08 -5.55
N VAL A 172 -8.66 19.21 -5.15
CA VAL A 172 -7.87 19.38 -3.94
C VAL A 172 -8.69 20.22 -2.97
N GLN A 173 -8.85 19.73 -1.74
CA GLN A 173 -9.41 20.51 -0.65
C GLN A 173 -8.27 21.01 0.23
N TYR A 174 -8.32 22.27 0.65
CA TYR A 174 -7.30 22.86 1.50
C TYR A 174 -7.92 23.90 2.42
N GLU A 175 -7.31 24.14 3.57
CA GLU A 175 -7.77 25.09 4.56
C GLU A 175 -6.82 26.30 4.62
N VAL A 176 -7.39 27.50 4.58
CA VAL A 176 -6.67 28.73 4.90
C VAL A 176 -7.09 29.15 6.30
N LYS A 177 -6.13 29.18 7.23
CA LYS A 177 -6.37 29.53 8.63
C LYS A 177 -5.93 30.96 8.88
N ASN A 178 -6.82 31.77 9.44
CA ASN A 178 -6.48 33.07 9.99
C ASN A 178 -6.01 32.88 11.44
N ILE A 179 -4.75 33.18 11.73
CA ILE A 179 -4.20 33.08 13.08
C ILE A 179 -4.21 34.41 13.82
N SER A 180 -4.67 35.50 13.21
CA SER A 180 -4.75 36.82 13.84
C SER A 180 -6.05 37.01 14.63
N ASN A 181 -6.08 38.06 15.46
CA ASN A 181 -7.25 38.52 16.20
C ASN A 181 -8.17 39.41 15.34
N ARG A 182 -7.83 39.67 14.07
CA ARG A 182 -8.62 40.46 13.13
C ARG A 182 -9.13 39.62 11.97
N PRO A 183 -10.21 40.03 11.28
CA PRO A 183 -10.62 39.36 10.05
C PRO A 183 -9.63 39.61 8.91
N LEU A 184 -9.48 38.63 8.02
CA LEU A 184 -8.67 38.70 6.78
C LEU A 184 -9.56 38.45 5.55
N GLY A 185 -9.06 38.69 4.35
CA GLY A 185 -9.77 38.44 3.08
C GLY A 185 -10.53 39.67 2.57
N GLU A 186 -11.38 39.46 1.57
CA GLU A 186 -12.07 40.56 0.90
C GLU A 186 -12.80 41.50 1.89
N PRO A 187 -12.63 42.83 1.72
CA PRO A 187 -13.15 43.80 2.66
C PRO A 187 -14.68 43.75 2.69
N GLY A 188 -15.22 43.25 3.80
CA GLY A 188 -16.64 43.45 4.13
C GLY A 188 -16.93 44.93 4.43
N ALA A 189 -18.20 45.33 4.32
CA ALA A 189 -18.66 46.72 4.39
C ALA A 189 -18.33 47.52 5.68
N LEU A 190 -17.64 46.95 6.67
CA LEU A 190 -17.43 47.57 7.98
C LEU A 190 -15.96 47.61 8.48
N SER A 191 -15.03 46.88 7.85
CA SER A 191 -13.58 46.98 8.15
C SER A 191 -12.74 46.55 6.93
N PRO A 192 -11.67 47.28 6.55
CA PRO A 192 -10.79 46.86 5.46
C PRO A 192 -9.99 45.62 5.91
N GLY A 193 -10.39 44.44 5.43
CA GLY A 193 -9.58 43.23 5.53
C GLY A 193 -8.46 43.27 4.49
N ARG A 194 -7.29 42.73 4.84
CA ARG A 194 -6.18 42.56 3.89
C ARG A 194 -6.50 41.45 2.91
N ILE A 195 -6.21 41.69 1.64
CA ILE A 195 -6.44 40.71 0.57
C ILE A 195 -5.53 39.50 0.81
N VAL A 196 -6.12 38.30 0.71
CA VAL A 196 -5.41 37.02 0.75
C VAL A 196 -5.71 36.29 -0.54
N GLU A 197 -4.67 35.78 -1.19
CA GLU A 197 -4.79 35.03 -2.45
C GLU A 197 -4.12 33.66 -2.33
N VAL A 198 -4.74 32.63 -2.88
CA VAL A 198 -4.11 31.33 -3.07
C VAL A 198 -3.92 31.11 -4.56
N ARG A 199 -2.67 31.11 -5.00
CA ARG A 199 -2.29 30.76 -6.36
C ARG A 199 -2.04 29.26 -6.43
N SER A 200 -2.83 28.58 -7.26
CA SER A 200 -2.65 27.18 -7.60
C SER A 200 -2.02 27.08 -9.00
N THR A 201 -1.00 26.25 -9.17
CA THR A 201 -0.36 26.01 -10.47
C THR A 201 -0.23 24.51 -10.73
N LEU A 202 -0.48 24.11 -11.98
CA LEU A 202 -0.43 22.73 -12.43
C LEU A 202 0.35 22.64 -13.76
N PRO A 203 1.32 21.72 -13.91
CA PRO A 203 2.12 21.66 -15.13
C PRO A 203 1.29 21.24 -16.35
N ALA A 204 1.45 21.98 -17.44
CA ALA A 204 0.61 21.86 -18.65
C ALA A 204 0.66 20.48 -19.33
N ASP A 205 1.73 19.70 -19.13
CA ASP A 205 1.88 18.38 -19.73
C ASP A 205 1.00 17.32 -19.05
N PHE A 206 0.46 17.60 -17.87
CA PHE A 206 -0.31 16.64 -17.07
C PHE A 206 -1.79 16.97 -16.95
N GLY A 207 -2.18 18.25 -16.99
CA GLY A 207 -3.56 18.62 -16.72
C GLY A 207 -3.87 20.10 -16.86
N ARG A 208 -5.08 20.48 -16.45
CA ARG A 208 -5.53 21.86 -16.31
C ARG A 208 -6.32 22.03 -15.01
N LEU A 209 -6.17 23.18 -14.36
CA LEU A 209 -7.03 23.63 -13.27
C LEU A 209 -8.34 24.16 -13.86
N ILE A 210 -9.46 23.93 -13.18
CA ILE A 210 -10.79 24.40 -13.60
C ILE A 210 -11.15 25.61 -12.74
N THR A 211 -11.40 26.75 -13.38
CA THR A 211 -11.88 27.98 -12.73
C THR A 211 -13.36 27.89 -12.34
N GLU A 212 -13.86 28.82 -11.53
CA GLU A 212 -15.30 28.95 -11.23
C GLU A 212 -16.15 29.18 -12.49
N ALA A 213 -15.57 29.77 -13.54
CA ALA A 213 -16.21 29.96 -14.85
C ALA A 213 -16.06 28.74 -15.78
N GLU A 214 -15.71 27.57 -15.23
CA GLU A 214 -15.48 26.30 -15.93
C GLU A 214 -14.40 26.35 -17.03
N LYS A 215 -13.56 27.39 -17.04
CA LYS A 215 -12.41 27.47 -17.95
C LYS A 215 -11.25 26.63 -17.44
N GLU A 216 -10.61 25.89 -18.35
CA GLU A 216 -9.41 25.09 -18.09
C GLU A 216 -8.14 25.92 -18.32
N VAL A 217 -7.34 26.11 -17.27
CA VAL A 217 -6.13 26.95 -17.25
C VAL A 217 -4.98 26.25 -16.51
N VAL A 218 -3.74 26.75 -16.63
CA VAL A 218 -2.57 26.18 -15.90
C VAL A 218 -2.38 26.80 -14.51
N GLU A 219 -3.00 27.95 -14.28
CA GLU A 219 -2.88 28.75 -13.07
C GLU A 219 -4.26 29.30 -12.69
N VAL A 220 -4.63 29.18 -11.41
CA VAL A 220 -5.83 29.79 -10.83
C VAL A 220 -5.42 30.59 -9.61
N ILE A 221 -5.91 31.82 -9.53
CA ILE A 221 -5.75 32.70 -8.35
C ILE A 221 -7.11 32.79 -7.68
N ASN A 222 -7.21 32.20 -6.50
CA ASN A 222 -8.43 32.24 -5.68
C ASN A 222 -8.27 33.33 -4.62
N ARG A 223 -9.10 34.36 -4.69
CA ARG A 223 -9.19 35.39 -3.64
C ARG A 223 -9.99 34.84 -2.47
N LEU A 224 -9.46 35.05 -1.26
CA LEU A 224 -10.09 34.55 -0.06
C LEU A 224 -11.27 35.47 0.32
N PRO A 225 -12.50 34.94 0.50
CA PRO A 225 -13.57 35.70 1.12
C PRO A 225 -13.20 36.04 2.57
N SER A 226 -13.98 36.92 3.21
CA SER A 226 -13.71 37.34 4.58
C SER A 226 -13.65 36.15 5.56
N CYS A 227 -12.48 35.94 6.16
CA CYS A 227 -12.21 34.94 7.17
C CYS A 227 -12.17 35.59 8.55
N ARG A 228 -12.99 35.11 9.49
CA ARG A 228 -13.08 35.64 10.85
C ARG A 228 -11.74 35.52 11.58
N SER A 229 -11.54 36.36 12.60
CA SER A 229 -10.42 36.25 13.54
C SER A 229 -10.32 34.83 14.11
N LYS A 230 -9.12 34.24 14.13
CA LYS A 230 -8.87 32.86 14.57
C LYS A 230 -9.71 31.80 13.83
N GLY A 231 -10.34 32.17 12.71
CA GLY A 231 -11.18 31.31 11.91
C GLY A 231 -10.38 30.53 10.87
N SER A 232 -11.08 29.65 10.17
CA SER A 232 -10.54 28.96 9.02
C SER A 232 -11.56 28.88 7.91
N LEU A 233 -11.07 28.83 6.67
CA LEU A 233 -11.88 28.70 5.48
C LEU A 233 -11.46 27.46 4.70
N LEU A 234 -12.42 26.57 4.47
CA LEU A 234 -12.24 25.43 3.59
C LEU A 234 -12.42 25.88 2.14
N MET A 235 -11.38 25.65 1.34
CA MET A 235 -11.30 25.98 -0.08
C MET A 235 -11.20 24.71 -0.90
N GLN A 236 -11.58 24.81 -2.17
CA GLN A 236 -11.54 23.69 -3.11
C GLN A 236 -11.04 24.15 -4.48
N GLN A 237 -10.08 23.44 -5.05
CA GLN A 237 -9.61 23.66 -6.42
C GLN A 237 -9.84 22.40 -7.25
N GLN A 238 -10.62 22.50 -8.32
CA GLN A 238 -10.86 21.42 -9.26
C GLN A 238 -9.78 21.38 -10.35
N PHE A 239 -9.49 20.21 -10.89
CA PHE A 239 -8.55 20.03 -12.00
C PHE A 239 -8.86 18.78 -12.81
N ARG A 240 -8.49 18.80 -14.08
CA ARG A 240 -8.58 17.68 -15.01
C ARG A 240 -7.19 17.17 -15.36
N VAL A 241 -6.98 15.87 -15.30
CA VAL A 241 -5.77 15.22 -15.84
C VAL A 241 -5.99 14.99 -17.33
N LEU A 242 -5.00 15.32 -18.17
CA LEU A 242 -5.10 15.10 -19.62
C LEU A 242 -5.23 13.61 -19.92
N SER A 243 -6.03 13.25 -20.91
CA SER A 243 -6.11 11.87 -21.41
C SER A 243 -4.77 11.40 -22.01
N THR A 244 -3.93 12.33 -22.46
CA THR A 244 -2.60 12.08 -23.02
C THR A 244 -1.48 12.14 -21.98
N ALA A 245 -1.79 12.43 -20.72
CA ALA A 245 -0.78 12.50 -19.66
C ALA A 245 -0.08 11.15 -19.50
N ARG A 246 1.24 11.12 -19.30
CA ARG A 246 1.98 9.87 -19.15
C ARG A 246 1.57 9.12 -17.88
N SER A 247 1.31 7.82 -18.00
CA SER A 247 0.89 6.97 -16.89
C SER A 247 2.04 6.67 -15.92
N HIS A 248 1.72 6.54 -14.64
CA HIS A 248 2.61 6.25 -13.51
C HIS A 248 3.69 7.31 -13.27
N VAL A 249 3.50 8.51 -13.83
CA VAL A 249 4.33 9.68 -13.57
C VAL A 249 3.72 10.49 -12.43
N HIS A 250 4.59 10.95 -11.53
CA HIS A 250 4.21 11.90 -10.50
C HIS A 250 4.36 13.32 -11.02
N PHE A 251 3.31 14.11 -10.85
CA PHE A 251 3.34 15.55 -11.08
C PHE A 251 3.02 16.28 -9.77
N ARG A 252 3.33 17.57 -9.75
CA ARG A 252 3.22 18.40 -8.56
C ARG A 252 2.25 19.53 -8.81
N ILE A 253 1.26 19.68 -7.93
CA ILE A 253 0.44 20.90 -7.87
C ILE A 253 1.03 21.77 -6.78
N MET A 254 1.34 23.01 -7.13
CA MET A 254 1.92 23.98 -6.20
C MET A 254 0.85 24.96 -5.76
N PHE A 255 0.75 25.16 -4.45
CA PHE A 255 -0.13 26.13 -3.80
C PHE A 255 0.74 27.19 -3.14
N GLU A 256 0.54 28.45 -3.51
CA GLU A 256 1.25 29.59 -2.97
C GLU A 256 0.23 30.53 -2.30
N LEU A 257 0.41 30.74 -0.99
CA LEU A 257 -0.41 31.65 -0.20
C LEU A 257 0.24 33.03 -0.22
N TYR A 258 -0.52 34.01 -0.70
CA TYR A 258 -0.12 35.41 -0.77
C TYR A 258 -0.99 36.26 0.16
N LEU A 259 -0.38 37.28 0.76
CA LEU A 259 -1.04 38.25 1.62
C LEU A 259 -0.64 39.66 1.19
N GLU A 260 -1.61 40.57 1.12
CA GLU A 260 -1.38 41.98 0.84
C GLU A 260 -0.38 42.61 1.83
N SER A 261 0.56 43.39 1.34
CA SER A 261 1.62 44.02 2.14
C SER A 261 1.03 44.98 3.19
N PRO A 262 1.55 45.00 4.44
CA PRO A 262 1.12 46.00 5.42
C PRO A 262 1.54 47.42 5.05
N LEU A 263 2.43 47.59 4.07
CA LEU A 263 3.00 48.87 3.62
C LEU A 263 2.27 49.47 2.42
N GLN A 264 1.05 49.02 2.16
CA GLN A 264 0.27 49.43 1.02
C GLN A 264 0.17 50.97 0.92
N ASP A 265 0.64 51.54 -0.19
CA ASP A 265 0.37 52.93 -0.51
C ASP A 265 -1.12 53.06 -0.87
N PRO A 266 -1.92 53.83 -0.12
CA PRO A 266 -3.35 53.96 -0.37
C PRO A 266 -3.65 54.54 -1.77
N ASN A 267 -2.66 55.11 -2.46
CA ASN A 267 -2.82 55.65 -3.82
C ASN A 267 -2.52 54.63 -4.93
N LYS A 268 -1.94 53.46 -4.63
CA LYS A 268 -1.69 52.42 -5.63
C LYS A 268 -2.96 51.58 -5.85
N GLN A 269 -3.32 51.38 -7.12
CA GLN A 269 -4.48 50.55 -7.49
C GLN A 269 -4.19 49.05 -7.35
N ASP A 270 -2.94 48.64 -7.58
CA ASP A 270 -2.53 47.24 -7.46
C ASP A 270 -1.95 46.98 -6.07
N ALA A 271 -2.48 45.96 -5.41
CA ALA A 271 -1.99 45.53 -4.12
C ALA A 271 -0.65 44.80 -4.24
N GLU A 272 0.31 45.19 -3.40
CA GLU A 272 1.59 44.48 -3.33
C GLU A 272 1.39 43.20 -2.53
N MET A 273 1.59 42.04 -3.16
CA MET A 273 1.34 40.74 -2.54
C MET A 273 2.65 40.09 -2.07
N ILE A 274 2.66 39.62 -0.82
CA ILE A 274 3.79 38.95 -0.18
C ILE A 274 3.54 37.44 -0.17
N LEU A 275 4.53 36.65 -0.62
CA LEU A 275 4.47 35.19 -0.52
C LEU A 275 4.67 34.75 0.94
N VAL A 276 3.59 34.25 1.55
CA VAL A 276 3.55 33.77 2.93
C VAL A 276 4.06 32.33 3.03
N GLU A 277 3.49 31.44 2.21
CA GLU A 277 3.72 30.00 2.32
C GLU A 277 3.63 29.30 0.96
N ARG A 278 4.41 28.22 0.78
CA ARG A 278 4.36 27.38 -0.41
C ARG A 278 4.19 25.92 -0.01
N HIS A 279 3.14 25.29 -0.52
CA HIS A 279 2.88 23.86 -0.43
C HIS A 279 2.98 23.20 -1.79
N THR A 280 3.37 21.94 -1.80
CA THR A 280 3.42 21.14 -3.01
C THR A 280 2.87 19.76 -2.72
N ILE A 281 1.82 19.38 -3.44
CA ILE A 281 1.27 18.04 -3.40
C ILE A 281 1.77 17.24 -4.59
N SER A 282 2.09 15.97 -4.36
CA SER A 282 2.56 15.05 -5.40
C SER A 282 1.44 14.07 -5.72
N LEU A 283 1.02 14.04 -6.97
CA LEU A 283 -0.07 13.20 -7.47
C LEU A 283 0.48 12.28 -8.55
N GLN A 284 0.02 11.03 -8.61
CA GLN A 284 0.33 10.11 -9.69
C GLN A 284 -0.79 10.08 -10.73
N VAL A 285 -0.42 10.13 -12.01
CA VAL A 285 -1.35 9.78 -13.10
C VAL A 285 -1.36 8.26 -13.29
N SER A 286 -2.52 7.65 -13.52
CA SER A 286 -2.62 6.25 -13.97
C SER A 286 -3.60 6.10 -15.14
N ASN A 287 -3.38 5.08 -15.97
CA ASN A 287 -4.38 4.64 -16.93
C ASN A 287 -5.66 4.19 -16.21
N ALA A 288 -6.83 4.51 -16.77
CA ALA A 288 -8.07 3.90 -16.32
C ALA A 288 -8.06 2.39 -16.60
N TYR A 289 -8.49 1.61 -15.61
CA TYR A 289 -8.54 0.16 -15.75
C TYR A 289 -9.71 -0.25 -16.65
N ASN A 290 -9.38 -0.67 -17.87
CA ASN A 290 -10.31 -1.21 -18.85
C ASN A 290 -9.80 -2.59 -19.27
N PRO A 291 -10.38 -3.70 -18.78
CA PRO A 291 -9.87 -5.03 -19.09
C PRO A 291 -10.02 -5.35 -20.58
N LEU A 292 -8.92 -5.80 -21.19
CA LEU A 292 -8.91 -6.27 -22.57
C LEU A 292 -9.25 -7.77 -22.59
N PRO A 293 -10.12 -8.24 -23.50
CA PRO A 293 -10.53 -9.65 -23.54
C PRO A 293 -9.35 -10.61 -23.79
N ASN A 294 -8.37 -10.17 -24.56
CA ASN A 294 -7.19 -10.94 -24.96
C ASN A 294 -6.01 -10.79 -23.98
N SER A 295 -6.13 -9.93 -22.97
CA SER A 295 -5.08 -9.76 -21.95
C SER A 295 -4.83 -11.08 -21.25
N SER A 296 -3.55 -11.46 -21.17
CA SER A 296 -3.07 -12.69 -20.55
C SER A 296 -2.39 -12.42 -19.19
N VAL A 297 -2.17 -11.15 -18.86
CA VAL A 297 -1.48 -10.71 -17.65
C VAL A 297 -2.20 -9.49 -17.08
N LEU A 298 -2.44 -9.48 -15.78
CA LEU A 298 -2.82 -8.28 -15.04
C LEU A 298 -1.63 -7.75 -14.25
N LEU A 299 -1.27 -6.49 -14.41
CA LEU A 299 -0.33 -5.79 -13.52
C LEU A 299 -1.10 -4.90 -12.52
N ILE A 300 -1.06 -5.26 -11.25
CA ILE A 300 -1.60 -4.46 -10.15
C ILE A 300 -0.49 -3.56 -9.58
N THR A 301 -0.74 -2.26 -9.65
CA THR A 301 0.15 -1.17 -9.23
C THR A 301 -0.47 -0.37 -8.08
N ASN A 302 0.33 0.51 -7.46
CA ASN A 302 -0.09 1.39 -6.37
C ASN A 302 0.54 2.79 -6.53
N PRO A 303 0.18 3.80 -5.70
CA PRO A 303 0.64 5.20 -5.84
C PRO A 303 2.16 5.41 -5.80
N LYS A 304 2.92 4.43 -5.31
CA LYS A 304 4.38 4.47 -5.22
C LYS A 304 5.06 3.80 -6.42
N THR A 305 4.31 3.07 -7.25
CA THR A 305 4.83 2.45 -8.48
C THR A 305 5.34 3.54 -9.42
N THR A 306 6.58 3.46 -9.88
CA THR A 306 7.13 4.47 -10.80
C THR A 306 6.79 4.17 -12.26
N GLU A 307 6.77 5.20 -13.12
CA GLU A 307 6.68 5.08 -14.59
C GLU A 307 7.68 4.06 -15.10
N ARG A 308 8.91 4.16 -14.61
CA ARG A 308 10.02 3.27 -14.94
C ARG A 308 9.72 1.80 -14.66
N GLN A 309 9.25 1.48 -13.46
CA GLN A 309 8.91 0.10 -13.08
C GLN A 309 7.77 -0.45 -13.92
N SER A 310 6.67 0.31 -14.05
CA SER A 310 5.52 -0.12 -14.84
C SER A 310 5.89 -0.32 -16.32
N HIS A 311 6.62 0.62 -16.90
CA HIS A 311 7.04 0.54 -18.30
C HIS A 311 8.01 -0.62 -18.55
N ALA A 312 8.96 -0.88 -17.63
CA ALA A 312 9.88 -2.00 -17.75
C ALA A 312 9.14 -3.36 -17.78
N ILE A 313 8.13 -3.53 -16.93
CA ILE A 313 7.27 -4.74 -16.93
C ILE A 313 6.43 -4.81 -18.20
N GLN A 314 5.75 -3.72 -18.57
CA GLN A 314 4.95 -3.64 -19.80
C GLN A 314 5.77 -4.01 -21.03
N HIS A 315 6.96 -3.44 -21.17
CA HIS A 315 7.88 -3.73 -22.25
C HIS A 315 8.27 -5.20 -22.25
N PHE A 316 8.67 -5.74 -21.10
CA PHE A 316 9.05 -7.15 -21.01
C PHE A 316 7.90 -8.09 -21.41
N VAL A 317 6.70 -7.88 -20.87
CA VAL A 317 5.54 -8.75 -21.16
C VAL A 317 5.09 -8.61 -22.62
N ARG A 318 4.99 -7.39 -23.15
CA ARG A 318 4.49 -7.16 -24.52
C ARG A 318 5.52 -7.50 -25.59
N ASN A 319 6.79 -7.14 -25.39
CA ASN A 319 7.81 -7.26 -26.44
C ASN A 319 8.62 -8.56 -26.31
N ASP A 320 9.06 -8.91 -25.09
CA ASP A 320 9.95 -10.08 -24.90
C ASP A 320 9.13 -11.39 -24.77
N LEU A 321 7.94 -11.34 -24.14
CA LEU A 321 7.02 -12.49 -24.00
C LEU A 321 5.92 -12.54 -25.05
N CYS A 322 5.73 -11.48 -25.85
CA CYS A 322 4.68 -11.37 -26.88
C CYS A 322 3.25 -11.58 -26.32
N MET A 323 2.98 -11.01 -25.14
CA MET A 323 1.74 -11.20 -24.40
C MET A 323 1.00 -9.87 -24.18
N GLU A 324 -0.33 -9.89 -24.28
CA GLU A 324 -1.15 -8.74 -23.89
C GLU A 324 -1.25 -8.64 -22.37
N MET A 325 -1.21 -7.40 -21.88
CA MET A 325 -1.23 -7.09 -20.46
C MET A 325 -2.12 -5.87 -20.18
N ASP A 326 -2.95 -6.03 -19.17
CA ASP A 326 -3.76 -4.97 -18.57
C ASP A 326 -3.07 -4.43 -17.32
N GLN A 327 -3.43 -3.21 -16.94
CA GLN A 327 -2.86 -2.55 -15.78
C GLN A 327 -3.95 -1.93 -14.92
N CYS A 328 -3.88 -2.19 -13.63
CA CYS A 328 -4.79 -1.65 -12.63
C CYS A 328 -3.99 -0.93 -11.55
N ASN A 329 -4.39 0.28 -11.16
CA ASN A 329 -3.90 0.91 -9.95
C ASN A 329 -4.91 0.74 -8.82
N ILE A 330 -4.53 0.06 -7.74
CA ILE A 330 -5.43 -0.27 -6.64
C ILE A 330 -6.01 0.97 -5.95
N HIS A 331 -5.23 2.06 -5.87
CA HIS A 331 -5.67 3.30 -5.25
C HIS A 331 -6.65 4.07 -6.15
N GLN A 332 -6.66 3.85 -7.47
CA GLN A 332 -7.64 4.48 -8.33
C GLN A 332 -9.04 3.89 -8.13
N ASN A 333 -9.13 2.58 -7.88
CA ASN A 333 -10.39 1.85 -7.76
C ASN A 333 -10.90 1.73 -6.32
N GLY A 334 -10.15 2.26 -5.34
CA GLY A 334 -10.51 2.12 -3.92
C GLY A 334 -10.41 0.69 -3.42
N GLY A 335 -9.54 -0.13 -4.03
CA GLY A 335 -9.39 -1.56 -3.75
C GLY A 335 -9.28 -2.39 -5.02
N LEU A 336 -9.49 -3.71 -4.88
CA LEU A 336 -9.40 -4.69 -5.97
C LEU A 336 -10.76 -5.03 -6.59
N LEU A 337 -11.63 -4.04 -6.64
CA LEU A 337 -12.99 -4.15 -7.15
C LEU A 337 -13.15 -3.28 -8.40
N ARG A 338 -13.86 -3.81 -9.38
CA ARG A 338 -14.27 -3.08 -10.57
C ARG A 338 -15.70 -2.59 -10.34
N ALA A 339 -15.96 -1.32 -10.61
CA ALA A 339 -17.33 -0.82 -10.70
C ALA A 339 -18.07 -1.59 -11.81
N SER A 340 -19.32 -1.98 -11.54
CA SER A 340 -20.16 -2.59 -12.57
C SER A 340 -20.49 -1.54 -13.63
N ASP A 341 -20.50 -1.96 -14.90
CA ASP A 341 -20.87 -1.07 -16.01
C ASP A 341 -22.34 -0.63 -15.87
N ASP A 342 -23.18 -1.47 -15.24
CA ASP A 342 -24.62 -1.25 -15.05
C ASP A 342 -24.99 -0.43 -13.81
N GLY A 343 -24.03 -0.02 -12.96
CA GLY A 343 -24.25 0.84 -11.77
C GLY A 343 -25.14 0.24 -10.65
N PHE A 344 -25.93 -0.79 -10.95
CA PHE A 344 -26.85 -1.49 -10.05
C PHE A 344 -26.31 -2.85 -9.59
N GLU A 345 -25.31 -3.41 -10.28
CA GLU A 345 -24.71 -4.69 -9.88
C GLU A 345 -23.62 -4.47 -8.82
N ASP A 346 -23.50 -5.45 -7.92
CA ASP A 346 -22.42 -5.50 -6.94
C ASP A 346 -21.05 -5.45 -7.64
N PRO A 347 -20.08 -4.70 -7.09
CA PRO A 347 -18.77 -4.60 -7.69
C PRO A 347 -18.10 -5.97 -7.76
N LEU A 348 -17.50 -6.29 -8.92
CA LEU A 348 -16.85 -7.57 -9.15
C LEU A 348 -15.34 -7.48 -8.83
N PRO A 349 -14.73 -8.56 -8.31
CA PRO A 349 -13.29 -8.62 -8.13
C PRO A 349 -12.57 -8.46 -9.48
N ILE A 350 -11.56 -7.58 -9.51
CA ILE A 350 -10.75 -7.33 -10.71
C ILE A 350 -10.09 -8.61 -11.24
N THR A 351 -9.80 -9.56 -10.34
CA THR A 351 -9.16 -10.85 -10.66
C THR A 351 -10.06 -11.79 -11.46
N THR A 352 -11.38 -11.58 -11.48
CA THR A 352 -12.35 -12.49 -12.12
C THR A 352 -12.11 -12.63 -13.63
N ALA A 353 -11.63 -11.58 -14.30
CA ALA A 353 -11.32 -11.61 -15.73
C ALA A 353 -10.02 -12.38 -16.08
N TYR A 354 -9.31 -12.89 -15.07
CA TYR A 354 -7.98 -13.48 -15.20
C TYR A 354 -7.90 -14.96 -14.85
N ARG A 355 -8.98 -15.71 -14.96
CA ARG A 355 -8.97 -17.18 -14.85
C ARG A 355 -8.00 -17.79 -15.87
N ASP A 356 -7.21 -18.78 -15.45
CA ASP A 356 -6.14 -19.43 -16.23
C ASP A 356 -5.03 -18.47 -16.74
N LYS A 357 -4.87 -17.27 -16.13
CA LYS A 357 -3.91 -16.24 -16.58
C LYS A 357 -2.84 -15.93 -15.52
N SER A 358 -2.12 -14.81 -15.66
CA SER A 358 -1.17 -14.32 -14.66
C SER A 358 -1.59 -13.00 -14.04
N ILE A 359 -1.33 -12.85 -12.75
CA ILE A 359 -1.47 -11.59 -12.01
C ILE A 359 -0.12 -11.24 -11.37
N LEU A 360 0.42 -10.09 -11.76
CA LEU A 360 1.64 -9.50 -11.20
C LEU A 360 1.22 -8.38 -10.25
N ILE A 361 1.71 -8.41 -9.01
CA ILE A 361 1.31 -7.50 -7.94
C ILE A 361 2.55 -6.78 -7.43
N LEU A 362 2.55 -5.45 -7.51
CA LEU A 362 3.56 -4.62 -6.85
C LEU A 362 3.13 -4.40 -5.41
N ASP A 363 3.84 -5.03 -4.47
CA ASP A 363 3.41 -5.21 -3.08
C ASP A 363 4.12 -4.29 -2.08
N ASN A 364 4.76 -3.24 -2.58
CA ASN A 364 5.35 -2.22 -1.73
C ASN A 364 4.26 -1.45 -0.94
N ALA A 365 4.63 -0.98 0.25
CA ALA A 365 3.71 -0.27 1.12
C ALA A 365 3.33 1.13 0.59
N PHE A 366 2.11 1.59 0.89
CA PHE A 366 1.57 2.89 0.51
C PHE A 366 0.45 3.35 1.47
N ASP A 367 0.19 4.64 1.55
CA ASP A 367 -0.95 5.17 2.32
C ASP A 367 -2.28 4.90 1.59
N PHE A 368 -3.20 4.19 2.23
CA PHE A 368 -4.48 3.79 1.65
C PHE A 368 -5.62 4.66 2.21
N PHE A 369 -5.91 5.79 1.57
CA PHE A 369 -7.05 6.66 1.89
C PHE A 369 -7.20 7.02 3.38
N GLY A 370 -6.08 7.29 4.07
CA GLY A 370 -6.08 7.61 5.50
C GLY A 370 -6.33 6.43 6.44
N ALA A 371 -6.50 5.21 5.92
CA ALA A 371 -6.50 3.98 6.71
C ALA A 371 -5.09 3.61 7.26
N GLY A 372 -4.08 4.40 6.89
CA GLY A 372 -2.68 4.19 7.19
C GLY A 372 -1.97 3.41 6.10
N GLU A 373 -0.72 3.04 6.40
CA GLU A 373 0.12 2.29 5.49
C GLU A 373 -0.43 0.87 5.27
N ARG A 374 -0.51 0.46 4.00
CA ARG A 374 -0.97 -0.86 3.55
C ARG A 374 -0.09 -1.38 2.42
N THR A 375 -0.02 -2.69 2.28
CA THR A 375 0.48 -3.36 1.07
C THR A 375 -0.68 -3.77 0.15
N THR A 376 -0.38 -4.16 -1.08
CA THR A 376 -1.41 -4.65 -2.02
C THR A 376 -1.96 -6.02 -1.57
N SER A 377 -1.13 -6.88 -1.00
CA SER A 377 -1.48 -8.18 -0.41
C SER A 377 -2.49 -8.04 0.72
N GLN A 378 -2.37 -7.00 1.54
CA GLN A 378 -3.36 -6.67 2.58
C GLN A 378 -4.72 -6.24 2.02
N GLN A 379 -4.85 -5.98 0.72
CA GLN A 379 -6.12 -5.59 0.09
C GLN A 379 -6.79 -6.75 -0.66
N PHE A 380 -6.20 -7.95 -0.65
CA PHE A 380 -6.83 -9.15 -1.22
C PHE A 380 -7.79 -9.80 -0.23
N ASP A 381 -9.01 -10.11 -0.68
CA ASP A 381 -9.86 -11.10 -0.01
C ASP A 381 -9.25 -12.49 -0.23
N PRO A 382 -9.01 -13.28 0.84
CA PRO A 382 -8.54 -14.65 0.73
C PRO A 382 -9.38 -15.53 -0.21
N GLN A 383 -10.70 -15.29 -0.32
CA GLN A 383 -11.59 -15.96 -1.26
C GLN A 383 -11.25 -15.65 -2.71
N TRP A 384 -11.03 -14.38 -3.03
CA TRP A 384 -10.72 -14.01 -4.41
C TRP A 384 -9.39 -14.62 -4.82
N LEU A 385 -8.40 -14.60 -3.95
CA LEU A 385 -7.11 -15.24 -4.20
C LEU A 385 -7.25 -16.78 -4.34
N PHE A 386 -8.05 -17.41 -3.48
CA PHE A 386 -8.35 -18.85 -3.58
C PHE A 386 -9.03 -19.20 -4.91
N ASP A 387 -10.11 -18.51 -5.27
CA ASP A 387 -10.88 -18.79 -6.50
C ASP A 387 -10.02 -18.55 -7.75
N THR A 388 -9.23 -17.48 -7.73
CA THR A 388 -8.31 -17.13 -8.81
C THR A 388 -7.25 -18.21 -8.98
N ALA A 389 -6.58 -18.62 -7.90
CA ALA A 389 -5.59 -19.70 -7.95
C ALA A 389 -6.19 -21.06 -8.34
N ARG A 390 -7.38 -21.39 -7.83
CA ARG A 390 -8.10 -22.63 -8.17
C ARG A 390 -8.49 -22.69 -9.64
N SER A 391 -8.70 -21.54 -10.28
CA SER A 391 -8.94 -21.42 -11.72
C SER A 391 -7.66 -21.46 -12.56
N GLY A 392 -6.53 -21.96 -12.04
CA GLY A 392 -5.27 -22.08 -12.78
C GLY A 392 -4.48 -20.78 -12.90
N THR A 393 -4.96 -19.69 -12.29
CA THR A 393 -4.28 -18.39 -12.36
C THR A 393 -3.06 -18.37 -11.45
N SER A 394 -1.96 -17.84 -11.95
CA SER A 394 -0.75 -17.61 -11.16
C SER A 394 -0.70 -16.19 -10.59
N SER A 395 -0.28 -16.05 -9.34
CA SER A 395 -0.08 -14.73 -8.69
C SER A 395 1.36 -14.56 -8.22
N LEU A 396 1.99 -13.45 -8.61
CA LEU A 396 3.34 -13.06 -8.20
C LEU A 396 3.31 -11.71 -7.48
N PHE A 397 3.73 -11.70 -6.22
CA PHE A 397 3.86 -10.50 -5.39
C PHE A 397 5.34 -10.05 -5.38
N LEU A 398 5.59 -8.81 -5.78
CA LEU A 398 6.92 -8.24 -5.98
C LEU A 398 7.17 -7.11 -4.97
N GLY A 399 8.22 -7.24 -4.14
CA GLY A 399 8.70 -6.15 -3.29
C GLY A 399 7.89 -5.90 -2.03
N GLY A 400 7.34 -6.95 -1.41
CA GLY A 400 6.78 -6.86 -0.07
C GLY A 400 7.90 -6.83 0.97
N ASP A 401 7.98 -5.76 1.76
CA ASP A 401 8.97 -5.61 2.85
C ASP A 401 8.52 -6.31 4.15
N ASP A 402 7.24 -6.70 4.24
CA ASP A 402 6.62 -7.39 5.39
C ASP A 402 6.12 -8.77 4.97
N ASP A 403 6.95 -9.79 5.18
CA ASP A 403 6.59 -11.19 4.94
C ASP A 403 5.30 -11.61 5.67
N GLY A 404 4.97 -10.96 6.80
CA GLY A 404 3.84 -11.32 7.64
C GLY A 404 2.50 -11.15 6.93
N ALA A 405 2.31 -10.03 6.23
CA ALA A 405 1.06 -9.73 5.53
C ALA A 405 0.77 -10.71 4.38
N PHE A 406 1.79 -11.00 3.57
CA PHE A 406 1.67 -11.98 2.48
C PHE A 406 1.41 -13.39 3.04
N GLU A 407 2.17 -13.82 4.05
CA GLU A 407 1.96 -15.13 4.66
C GLU A 407 0.55 -15.27 5.24
N GLU A 408 0.01 -14.23 5.88
CA GLU A 408 -1.33 -14.24 6.48
C GLU A 408 -2.43 -14.41 5.43
N VAL A 409 -2.39 -13.62 4.35
CA VAL A 409 -3.38 -13.72 3.28
C VAL A 409 -3.27 -15.05 2.54
N VAL A 410 -2.05 -15.55 2.30
CA VAL A 410 -1.84 -16.84 1.63
C VAL A 410 -2.24 -18.01 2.52
N ARG A 411 -1.95 -17.98 3.82
CA ARG A 411 -2.37 -19.03 4.76
C ARG A 411 -3.89 -19.15 4.79
N SER A 412 -4.58 -18.01 4.76
CA SER A 412 -6.03 -17.92 4.72
C SER A 412 -6.61 -18.33 3.36
N ALA A 413 -5.95 -17.97 2.26
CA ALA A 413 -6.38 -18.31 0.92
C ALA A 413 -6.18 -19.80 0.60
N VAL A 414 -5.03 -20.38 0.96
CA VAL A 414 -4.72 -21.79 0.63
C VAL A 414 -5.69 -22.75 1.28
N VAL A 415 -6.20 -22.43 2.46
CA VAL A 415 -7.18 -23.24 3.18
C VAL A 415 -8.24 -22.32 3.75
N LEU A 416 -9.37 -22.22 3.05
CA LEU A 416 -10.37 -21.19 3.31
C LEU A 416 -11.63 -21.76 3.98
N PRO A 417 -11.67 -21.89 5.32
CA PRO A 417 -12.87 -22.32 6.01
C PRO A 417 -13.89 -21.19 6.03
N LEU A 418 -15.02 -21.39 5.34
CA LEU A 418 -16.07 -20.37 5.18
C LEU A 418 -17.17 -20.39 6.26
N ALA A 419 -17.09 -21.33 7.21
CA ALA A 419 -18.07 -21.44 8.27
C ALA A 419 -17.50 -22.16 9.48
N ILE A 420 -18.02 -21.81 10.66
CA ILE A 420 -17.84 -22.55 11.91
C ILE A 420 -18.17 -24.03 11.66
N LEU A 421 -17.38 -24.92 12.24
CA LEU A 421 -17.40 -26.34 11.88
C LEU A 421 -18.78 -27.00 12.11
N GLU A 422 -19.50 -26.58 13.15
CA GLU A 422 -20.86 -27.06 13.44
C GLU A 422 -21.86 -26.70 12.33
N HIS A 423 -21.76 -25.51 11.75
CA HIS A 423 -22.63 -25.05 10.66
C HIS A 423 -22.24 -25.69 9.34
N THR A 424 -20.96 -26.01 9.17
CA THR A 424 -20.39 -26.64 7.98
C THR A 424 -21.10 -27.95 7.64
N VAL A 425 -21.40 -28.80 8.64
CA VAL A 425 -22.08 -30.09 8.44
C VAL A 425 -23.44 -29.94 7.74
N LYS A 426 -24.19 -28.88 8.07
CA LYS A 426 -25.53 -28.63 7.48
C LYS A 426 -25.45 -28.22 6.01
N ARG A 427 -24.30 -27.69 5.56
CA ARG A 427 -24.05 -27.25 4.18
C ARG A 427 -23.57 -28.38 3.27
N ILE A 428 -23.16 -29.52 3.82
CA ILE A 428 -22.62 -30.63 3.04
C ILE A 428 -23.74 -31.30 2.25
N ARG A 429 -23.64 -31.24 0.92
CA ARG A 429 -24.55 -31.95 0.02
C ARG A 429 -24.44 -33.45 0.25
N LYS A 430 -25.55 -34.19 0.17
CA LYS A 430 -25.54 -35.66 0.34
C LYS A 430 -24.57 -36.37 -0.61
N SER A 431 -24.36 -35.82 -1.81
CA SER A 431 -23.39 -36.32 -2.80
C SER A 431 -21.92 -36.21 -2.37
N HIS A 432 -21.62 -35.41 -1.34
CA HIS A 432 -20.26 -35.22 -0.81
C HIS A 432 -20.07 -35.90 0.56
N ILE A 433 -20.96 -36.84 0.89
CA ILE A 433 -20.81 -37.70 2.07
C ILE A 433 -20.32 -39.07 1.57
N PHE A 434 -19.09 -39.41 1.94
CA PHE A 434 -18.40 -40.62 1.50
C PHE A 434 -18.43 -41.68 2.59
N HIS A 435 -18.58 -42.96 2.21
CA HIS A 435 -18.64 -44.05 3.19
C HIS A 435 -17.27 -44.35 3.80
N CYS A 436 -16.20 -44.18 3.02
CA CYS A 436 -14.84 -44.36 3.50
C CYS A 436 -13.83 -43.41 2.81
N PRO A 437 -12.59 -43.33 3.33
CA PRO A 437 -11.55 -42.47 2.75
C PRO A 437 -11.17 -42.82 1.30
N GLN A 438 -11.32 -44.09 0.91
CA GLN A 438 -11.00 -44.55 -0.44
C GLN A 438 -11.98 -43.98 -1.47
N ASP A 439 -13.29 -44.02 -1.17
CA ASP A 439 -14.33 -43.47 -2.04
C ASP A 439 -14.09 -41.97 -2.32
N PHE A 440 -13.67 -41.23 -1.30
CA PHE A 440 -13.30 -39.82 -1.45
C PHE A 440 -12.09 -39.63 -2.37
N VAL A 441 -11.02 -40.41 -2.17
CA VAL A 441 -9.83 -40.35 -3.04
C VAL A 441 -10.17 -40.68 -4.48
N ASP A 442 -11.01 -41.68 -4.72
CA ASP A 442 -11.42 -42.07 -6.06
C ASP A 442 -12.33 -41.02 -6.71
N ALA A 443 -13.16 -40.33 -5.94
CA ALA A 443 -13.94 -39.19 -6.44
C ALA A 443 -13.04 -38.03 -6.88
N ILE A 444 -12.04 -37.65 -6.08
CA ILE A 444 -11.07 -36.59 -6.45
C ILE A 444 -10.29 -36.98 -7.72
N ARG A 445 -9.88 -38.25 -7.84
CA ARG A 445 -9.22 -38.76 -9.06
C ARG A 445 -10.11 -38.66 -10.29
N GLN A 446 -11.36 -39.07 -10.19
CA GLN A 446 -12.33 -38.99 -11.28
C GLN A 446 -12.61 -37.53 -11.67
N GLU A 447 -12.67 -36.65 -10.70
CA GLU A 447 -12.88 -35.23 -10.93
C GLU A 447 -11.71 -34.57 -11.64
N LYS A 448 -10.47 -34.78 -11.18
CA LYS A 448 -9.27 -34.27 -11.87
C LYS A 448 -9.19 -34.79 -13.31
N HIS A 449 -9.60 -36.04 -13.55
CA HIS A 449 -9.69 -36.58 -14.91
C HIS A 449 -10.78 -35.93 -15.78
N ARG A 450 -11.83 -35.35 -15.17
CA ARG A 450 -12.89 -34.62 -15.89
C ARG A 450 -12.59 -33.15 -16.10
N GLN A 451 -11.84 -32.51 -15.19
CA GLN A 451 -11.51 -31.09 -15.26
C GLN A 451 -10.77 -30.72 -16.55
N ASP A 452 -10.00 -31.65 -17.13
CA ASP A 452 -9.39 -31.48 -18.46
C ASP A 452 -10.42 -31.23 -19.58
N LYS A 453 -11.71 -31.57 -19.38
CA LYS A 453 -12.77 -31.51 -20.39
C LYS A 453 -13.92 -30.57 -20.06
N ALA A 454 -14.18 -30.29 -18.78
CA ALA A 454 -15.26 -29.41 -18.34
C ALA A 454 -14.74 -28.45 -17.25
N ARG A 455 -14.28 -27.26 -17.66
CA ARG A 455 -13.63 -26.29 -16.77
C ARG A 455 -14.57 -25.63 -15.75
N ASP A 456 -15.89 -25.80 -15.87
CA ASP A 456 -16.87 -25.14 -15.00
C ASP A 456 -17.36 -25.99 -13.82
N THR A 457 -16.97 -27.25 -13.69
CA THR A 457 -17.40 -28.04 -12.51
C THR A 457 -16.53 -27.74 -11.30
N ALA A 458 -17.09 -26.95 -10.38
CA ALA A 458 -16.49 -26.64 -9.09
C ALA A 458 -16.27 -27.90 -8.24
N LEU A 459 -15.03 -28.09 -7.76
CA LEU A 459 -14.68 -29.08 -6.73
C LEU A 459 -15.66 -29.04 -5.55
N PRO A 460 -16.00 -30.20 -4.94
CA PRO A 460 -16.77 -30.24 -3.71
C PRO A 460 -16.16 -29.31 -2.67
N GLU A 461 -16.81 -28.19 -2.39
CA GLU A 461 -16.32 -27.21 -1.42
C GLU A 461 -16.07 -27.85 -0.05
N LEU A 462 -16.91 -28.83 0.32
CA LEU A 462 -16.86 -29.53 1.60
C LEU A 462 -17.29 -30.98 1.42
N SER A 463 -16.56 -31.89 2.07
CA SER A 463 -16.85 -33.32 2.09
C SER A 463 -16.87 -33.87 3.51
N ALA A 464 -17.63 -34.95 3.73
CA ALA A 464 -17.70 -35.62 5.02
C ALA A 464 -17.54 -37.13 4.93
N ILE A 465 -16.95 -37.72 5.97
CA ILE A 465 -16.90 -39.18 6.19
C ILE A 465 -17.48 -39.47 7.57
N PRO A 466 -18.50 -40.33 7.71
CA PRO A 466 -19.08 -40.67 9.01
C PRO A 466 -18.04 -41.23 9.98
N LEU A 467 -18.06 -40.77 11.23
CA LEU A 467 -17.17 -41.28 12.27
C LEU A 467 -17.51 -42.75 12.56
N ARG A 468 -16.47 -43.57 12.70
CA ARG A 468 -16.63 -44.95 13.16
C ARG A 468 -17.00 -44.90 14.64
N GLN A 469 -18.15 -45.45 14.99
CA GLN A 469 -18.59 -45.51 16.38
C GLN A 469 -17.55 -46.30 17.20
N PRO A 470 -17.05 -45.75 18.31
CA PRO A 470 -16.21 -46.52 19.21
C PRO A 470 -17.03 -47.72 19.70
N LYS A 471 -16.42 -48.91 19.70
CA LYS A 471 -17.06 -50.08 20.30
C LYS A 471 -17.36 -49.75 21.76
N TRP A 472 -18.60 -50.00 22.18
CA TRP A 472 -19.20 -49.59 23.47
C TRP A 472 -18.35 -49.88 24.72
N TYR A 473 -17.45 -50.87 24.67
CA TYR A 473 -16.60 -51.25 25.79
C TYR A 473 -15.31 -50.39 25.95
N ARG A 474 -15.03 -49.44 25.03
CA ARG A 474 -13.89 -48.50 25.17
C ARG A 474 -14.32 -47.21 25.84
N PHE A 475 -14.64 -47.28 27.12
CA PHE A 475 -14.78 -46.11 27.97
C PHE A 475 -13.39 -45.48 28.16
N GLY A 476 -13.12 -44.29 27.58
CA GLY A 476 -11.90 -43.57 27.96
C GLY A 476 -11.44 -42.38 27.13
N ARG A 477 -11.61 -42.31 25.81
CA ARG A 477 -11.20 -41.14 25.01
C ARG A 477 -12.02 -41.01 23.73
N ASP A 478 -12.39 -39.77 23.38
CA ASP A 478 -12.98 -39.45 22.08
C ASP A 478 -12.00 -39.87 20.97
N GLY A 479 -12.35 -40.93 20.25
CA GLY A 479 -11.53 -41.47 19.16
C GLY A 479 -11.55 -40.61 17.90
N SER A 480 -12.35 -39.54 17.86
CA SER A 480 -12.59 -38.72 16.67
C SER A 480 -11.33 -37.98 16.21
N GLU A 481 -10.56 -37.40 17.14
CA GLU A 481 -9.28 -36.77 16.81
C GLU A 481 -8.29 -37.77 16.20
N LYS A 482 -8.21 -38.98 16.77
CA LYS A 482 -7.34 -40.04 16.24
C LYS A 482 -7.77 -40.45 14.83
N GLN A 483 -9.08 -40.53 14.58
CA GLN A 483 -9.63 -40.80 13.25
C GLN A 483 -9.33 -39.67 12.26
N ALA A 484 -9.46 -38.41 12.67
CA ALA A 484 -9.13 -37.25 11.83
C ALA A 484 -7.64 -37.19 11.50
N LYS A 485 -6.74 -37.40 12.47
CA LYS A 485 -5.29 -37.52 12.24
C LYS A 485 -4.93 -38.68 11.31
N ALA A 486 -5.63 -39.82 11.45
CA ALA A 486 -5.44 -40.96 10.57
C ALA A 486 -5.92 -40.67 9.14
N LEU A 487 -7.04 -39.98 8.98
CA LEU A 487 -7.56 -39.54 7.68
C LEU A 487 -6.63 -38.52 7.02
N ALA A 488 -6.17 -37.49 7.73
CA ALA A 488 -5.19 -36.53 7.19
C ALA A 488 -3.92 -37.23 6.70
N ARG A 489 -3.40 -38.19 7.48
CA ARG A 489 -2.25 -39.01 7.05
C ARG A 489 -2.58 -39.87 5.83
N TYR A 490 -3.77 -40.45 5.77
CA TYR A 490 -4.22 -41.24 4.63
C TYR A 490 -4.31 -40.39 3.36
N LEU A 491 -4.94 -39.21 3.42
CA LEU A 491 -5.05 -38.29 2.29
C LEU A 491 -3.68 -37.81 1.82
N ARG A 492 -2.81 -37.38 2.74
CA ARG A 492 -1.42 -37.01 2.41
C ARG A 492 -0.65 -38.12 1.69
N ASN A 493 -0.94 -39.36 2.04
CA ASN A 493 -0.30 -40.54 1.45
C ASN A 493 -0.88 -40.90 0.07
N HIS A 494 -2.16 -40.63 -0.19
CA HIS A 494 -2.83 -41.03 -1.44
C HIS A 494 -2.99 -39.86 -2.44
N LEU A 495 -2.88 -38.62 -1.98
CA LEU A 495 -3.02 -37.40 -2.76
C LEU A 495 -1.97 -36.36 -2.29
N PRO A 496 -0.67 -36.63 -2.48
CA PRO A 496 0.40 -35.83 -1.88
C PRO A 496 0.52 -34.39 -2.42
N ASN A 497 -0.03 -34.10 -3.59
CA ASN A 497 -0.04 -32.73 -4.14
C ASN A 497 -1.32 -31.96 -3.81
N GLU A 498 -2.29 -32.62 -3.21
CA GLU A 498 -3.51 -31.96 -2.75
C GLU A 498 -3.32 -31.55 -1.29
N ARG A 499 -3.92 -30.42 -0.93
CA ARG A 499 -3.97 -29.95 0.45
C ARG A 499 -5.36 -30.15 0.99
N PHE A 500 -5.46 -30.79 2.14
CA PHE A 500 -6.71 -30.92 2.86
C PHE A 500 -6.56 -30.43 4.29
N LEU A 501 -7.59 -29.76 4.76
CA LEU A 501 -7.81 -29.54 6.18
C LEU A 501 -8.82 -30.56 6.67
N VAL A 502 -8.40 -31.39 7.62
CA VAL A 502 -9.25 -32.43 8.18
C VAL A 502 -9.60 -32.07 9.62
N SER A 503 -10.89 -32.02 9.93
CA SER A 503 -11.40 -31.85 11.29
C SER A 503 -12.51 -32.86 11.59
N PHE A 504 -13.19 -32.73 12.73
CA PHE A 504 -14.31 -33.59 13.09
C PHE A 504 -15.38 -32.82 13.87
N VAL A 505 -16.63 -33.20 13.66
CA VAL A 505 -17.75 -32.79 14.49
C VAL A 505 -18.18 -33.99 15.32
N SER A 506 -17.86 -33.94 16.61
CA SER A 506 -18.33 -34.96 17.56
C SER A 506 -19.85 -34.86 17.68
N PRO A 507 -20.55 -36.00 17.75
CA PRO A 507 -21.96 -36.00 18.06
C PRO A 507 -22.07 -35.48 19.49
N ARG A 508 -22.45 -34.20 19.66
CA ARG A 508 -22.58 -33.61 20.99
C ARG A 508 -23.44 -34.56 21.81
N HIS A 509 -22.92 -34.97 22.97
CA HIS A 509 -23.80 -35.35 24.06
C HIS A 509 -24.66 -34.11 24.26
N VAL A 510 -25.90 -34.15 23.75
CA VAL A 510 -26.93 -33.23 24.20
C VAL A 510 -26.93 -33.42 25.70
N VAL A 511 -26.22 -32.54 26.40
CA VAL A 511 -26.33 -32.42 27.83
C VAL A 511 -27.80 -32.14 27.99
N ALA A 512 -28.53 -33.10 28.56
CA ALA A 512 -29.93 -32.91 28.83
C ALA A 512 -29.99 -31.69 29.75
N ASP A 513 -30.30 -30.52 29.20
CA ASP A 513 -30.59 -29.32 29.97
C ASP A 513 -31.75 -29.72 30.89
N GLY A 514 -31.40 -30.01 32.15
CA GLY A 514 -32.23 -30.72 33.12
C GLY A 514 -33.40 -29.91 33.66
N HIS A 515 -33.98 -29.01 32.86
CA HIS A 515 -35.00 -28.06 33.31
C HIS A 515 -36.31 -28.07 32.51
N SER A 516 -36.55 -29.02 31.59
CA SER A 516 -37.91 -29.24 31.07
C SER A 516 -38.69 -30.22 31.97
N THR A 517 -39.24 -29.73 33.08
CA THR A 517 -40.25 -30.44 33.88
C THR A 517 -41.59 -30.39 33.14
N GLY A 518 -41.77 -31.26 32.15
CA GLY A 518 -43.02 -31.39 31.40
C GLY A 518 -43.25 -32.85 31.01
N PRO A 519 -44.00 -33.63 31.81
CA PRO A 519 -44.25 -35.03 31.54
C PRO A 519 -45.54 -35.18 30.72
N SER A 520 -45.51 -35.08 29.38
CA SER A 520 -46.64 -35.66 28.62
C SER A 520 -46.48 -36.03 27.14
N ASP A 521 -45.41 -35.72 26.38
CA ASP A 521 -45.44 -35.99 24.91
C ASP A 521 -44.16 -36.57 24.25
N GLN A 522 -43.26 -37.22 25.00
CA GLN A 522 -41.94 -37.66 24.49
C GLN A 522 -41.88 -39.10 23.88
N ALA A 523 -42.96 -39.66 23.35
CA ALA A 523 -42.96 -41.10 23.00
C ALA A 523 -42.55 -41.48 21.55
N LYS A 524 -42.30 -40.56 20.59
CA LYS A 524 -42.11 -40.97 19.17
C LYS A 524 -40.96 -40.35 18.35
N THR A 525 -40.09 -39.55 18.92
CA THR A 525 -38.87 -39.05 18.23
C THR A 525 -37.60 -39.73 18.75
N GLN A 526 -37.54 -41.07 18.69
CA GLN A 526 -36.27 -41.85 18.70
C GLN A 526 -35.48 -41.68 17.39
N GLY A 527 -35.61 -40.51 16.73
CA GLY A 527 -35.03 -40.21 15.43
C GLY A 527 -33.55 -39.88 15.55
N SER A 528 -32.71 -40.79 15.05
CA SER A 528 -31.28 -40.64 14.76
C SER A 528 -30.49 -39.82 15.78
N ARG A 529 -29.86 -40.49 16.77
CA ARG A 529 -28.66 -39.91 17.40
C ARG A 529 -27.71 -39.51 16.29
N GLY A 530 -27.50 -38.20 16.10
CA GLY A 530 -26.70 -37.68 15.00
C GLY A 530 -25.36 -38.39 14.97
N GLN A 531 -25.03 -39.02 13.86
CA GLN A 531 -23.71 -39.63 13.69
C GLN A 531 -22.71 -38.48 13.54
N GLY A 532 -21.60 -38.52 14.29
CA GLY A 532 -20.52 -37.55 14.09
C GLY A 532 -19.85 -37.75 12.73
N HIS A 533 -19.17 -36.73 12.23
CA HIS A 533 -18.53 -36.74 10.91
C HIS A 533 -17.10 -36.23 10.99
N LEU A 534 -16.21 -36.82 10.19
CA LEU A 534 -14.93 -36.23 9.80
C LEU A 534 -15.21 -35.26 8.65
N ILE A 535 -14.74 -34.02 8.77
CA ILE A 535 -14.94 -32.97 7.78
C ILE A 535 -13.64 -32.77 7.03
N ILE A 536 -13.74 -32.69 5.70
CA ILE A 536 -12.62 -32.51 4.79
C ILE A 536 -12.89 -31.25 3.97
N LEU A 537 -12.00 -30.28 4.07
CA LEU A 537 -11.96 -29.09 3.23
C LEU A 537 -10.76 -29.18 2.29
N PRO A 538 -10.97 -29.26 0.97
CA PRO A 538 -9.90 -29.11 0.01
C PRO A 538 -9.36 -27.68 0.05
N GLY A 539 -8.03 -27.56 0.05
CA GLY A 539 -7.31 -26.30 -0.15
C GLY A 539 -6.73 -26.21 -1.56
N LEU A 540 -5.88 -25.20 -1.79
CA LEU A 540 -5.10 -25.10 -3.02
C LEU A 540 -4.07 -26.22 -3.08
N ASP A 541 -3.95 -26.85 -4.23
CA ASP A 541 -2.91 -27.83 -4.49
C ASP A 541 -1.50 -27.22 -4.49
N HIS A 542 -0.51 -28.10 -4.57
CA HIS A 542 0.90 -27.72 -4.56
C HIS A 542 1.39 -27.03 -5.83
N HIS A 543 0.61 -27.03 -6.91
CA HIS A 543 0.97 -26.46 -8.20
C HIS A 543 0.34 -25.08 -8.45
N SER A 544 -0.68 -24.72 -7.68
CA SER A 544 -1.23 -23.36 -7.64
C SER A 544 -0.13 -22.36 -7.27
N SER A 545 0.32 -21.61 -8.28
CA SER A 545 1.45 -20.69 -8.17
C SER A 545 1.00 -19.38 -7.52
N ILE A 546 1.10 -19.30 -6.20
CA ILE A 546 1.08 -18.04 -5.46
C ILE A 546 2.46 -17.88 -4.84
N THR A 547 3.17 -16.85 -5.28
CA THR A 547 4.56 -16.60 -4.90
C THR A 547 4.77 -15.14 -4.56
N ALA A 548 5.59 -14.88 -3.56
CA ALA A 548 6.11 -13.56 -3.24
C ALA A 548 7.63 -13.57 -3.31
N THR A 549 8.19 -12.45 -3.72
CA THR A 549 9.64 -12.23 -3.68
C THR A 549 9.97 -10.97 -2.89
N GLU A 550 10.85 -11.10 -1.90
CA GLU A 550 11.41 -9.98 -1.11
C GLU A 550 12.13 -8.96 -2.00
N SER A 551 12.69 -9.43 -3.12
CA SER A 551 13.43 -8.57 -4.02
C SER A 551 12.46 -7.64 -4.75
N GLY A 552 12.41 -6.39 -4.31
CA GLY A 552 11.75 -5.32 -5.05
C GLY A 552 12.29 -5.24 -6.48
N LEU A 553 11.46 -4.74 -7.39
CA LEU A 553 11.83 -4.57 -8.79
C LEU A 553 13.04 -3.66 -8.93
N THR A 554 14.16 -4.23 -9.36
CA THR A 554 15.38 -3.46 -9.62
C THR A 554 15.39 -3.08 -11.09
N CYS A 555 15.04 -1.83 -11.38
CA CYS A 555 15.19 -1.31 -12.74
C CYS A 555 16.65 -0.90 -12.95
N LEU A 556 17.31 -1.48 -13.95
CA LEU A 556 18.65 -1.05 -14.38
C LEU A 556 18.55 0.26 -15.15
N PHE A 557 19.50 1.17 -14.93
CA PHE A 557 19.54 2.44 -15.67
C PHE A 557 19.78 2.10 -17.14
N GLY A 558 18.86 2.53 -18.01
CA GLY A 558 19.04 2.39 -19.46
C GLY A 558 20.24 3.22 -19.90
N ASN A 559 20.77 2.93 -21.10
CA ASN A 559 21.73 3.82 -21.75
C ASN A 559 21.17 5.25 -21.76
N GLU A 560 22.02 6.25 -21.49
CA GLU A 560 21.62 7.67 -21.39
C GLU A 560 20.86 8.15 -22.64
N ASP A 561 21.08 7.52 -23.79
CA ASP A 561 20.43 7.83 -25.07
C ASP A 561 18.91 7.54 -25.10
N ASN A 562 18.37 6.71 -24.20
CA ASN A 562 16.92 6.49 -24.10
C ASN A 562 16.49 6.25 -22.64
N PRO A 563 16.29 7.33 -21.85
CA PRO A 563 15.95 7.22 -20.43
C PRO A 563 14.61 6.52 -20.16
N THR A 564 13.75 6.35 -21.18
CA THR A 564 12.48 5.63 -21.07
C THR A 564 12.63 4.11 -21.19
N GLN A 565 13.77 3.62 -21.69
CA GLN A 565 14.01 2.19 -21.93
C GLN A 565 14.64 1.51 -20.72
N SER A 566 14.08 1.75 -19.53
CA SER A 566 14.48 1.02 -18.33
C SER A 566 14.26 -0.47 -18.53
N ARG A 567 15.31 -1.25 -18.25
CA ARG A 567 15.27 -2.70 -18.33
C ARG A 567 15.05 -3.29 -16.95
N LEU A 568 14.14 -4.26 -16.88
CA LEU A 568 14.09 -5.17 -15.75
C LEU A 568 15.40 -5.93 -15.66
N ASP A 569 15.91 -6.08 -14.44
CA ASP A 569 17.01 -7.00 -14.18
C ASP A 569 16.60 -8.45 -14.52
N GLU A 570 17.60 -9.30 -14.77
CA GLU A 570 17.36 -10.67 -15.25
C GLU A 570 16.65 -11.54 -14.20
N LEU A 571 16.81 -11.27 -12.89
CA LEU A 571 16.07 -11.96 -11.84
C LEU A 571 14.59 -11.61 -11.87
N SER A 572 14.25 -10.32 -11.98
CA SER A 572 12.86 -9.87 -12.13
C SER A 572 12.20 -10.48 -13.36
N LYS A 573 12.90 -10.52 -14.50
CA LYS A 573 12.43 -11.20 -15.71
C LYS A 573 12.18 -12.69 -15.48
N TYR A 574 13.12 -13.38 -14.84
CA TYR A 574 12.99 -14.80 -14.50
C TYR A 574 11.80 -15.05 -13.58
N ASN A 575 11.58 -14.21 -12.54
CA ASN A 575 10.46 -14.36 -11.62
C ASN A 575 9.11 -14.18 -12.31
N ILE A 576 8.99 -13.20 -13.21
CA ILE A 576 7.78 -13.01 -14.03
C ILE A 576 7.54 -14.24 -14.92
N ILE A 577 8.58 -14.76 -15.58
CA ILE A 577 8.47 -15.99 -16.39
C ILE A 577 8.06 -17.18 -15.52
N ALA A 578 8.72 -17.40 -14.39
CA ALA A 578 8.47 -18.53 -13.50
C ALA A 578 7.06 -18.47 -12.89
N ALA A 579 6.52 -17.26 -12.72
CA ALA A 579 5.15 -17.07 -12.27
C ALA A 579 4.12 -17.50 -13.31
N LEU A 580 4.38 -17.40 -14.62
CA LEU A 580 3.40 -17.79 -15.65
C LEU A 580 2.85 -19.22 -15.43
N PRO A 581 1.55 -19.46 -15.70
CA PRO A 581 0.94 -20.79 -15.62
C PRO A 581 1.79 -21.83 -16.34
N PHE A 582 1.97 -22.99 -15.71
CA PHE A 582 2.86 -24.02 -16.24
C PHE A 582 2.43 -24.48 -17.65
N ALA A 583 1.13 -24.58 -17.90
CA ALA A 583 0.57 -24.92 -19.22
C ALA A 583 0.89 -23.84 -20.28
N GLN A 584 0.91 -22.57 -19.89
CA GLN A 584 1.28 -21.46 -20.77
C GLN A 584 2.77 -21.51 -21.12
N ARG A 585 3.65 -21.66 -20.13
CA ARG A 585 5.10 -21.87 -20.34
C ARG A 585 5.39 -23.07 -21.25
N THR A 586 4.69 -24.18 -21.02
CA THR A 586 4.79 -25.37 -21.88
C THR A 586 4.43 -25.01 -23.32
N SER A 587 3.30 -24.33 -23.52
CA SER A 587 2.86 -23.90 -24.86
C SER A 587 3.84 -22.94 -25.54
N MET A 588 4.46 -22.03 -24.78
CA MET A 588 5.50 -21.12 -25.28
C MET A 588 6.76 -21.86 -25.72
N LEU A 589 7.14 -22.98 -25.09
CA LEU A 589 8.29 -23.78 -25.56
C LEU A 589 7.97 -24.58 -26.82
N TRP A 590 6.74 -25.11 -26.94
CA TRP A 590 6.28 -25.83 -28.13
C TRP A 590 6.07 -24.92 -29.34
N CYS A 591 5.57 -23.71 -29.11
CA CYS A 591 5.31 -22.70 -30.11
C CYS A 591 5.98 -21.37 -29.68
N PRO A 592 7.31 -21.25 -29.82
CA PRO A 592 8.03 -20.05 -29.36
C PRO A 592 7.60 -18.83 -30.16
N ALA A 593 6.87 -17.93 -29.49
CA ALA A 593 6.56 -16.60 -30.01
C ALA A 593 7.80 -15.68 -29.97
N SER A 594 8.70 -15.93 -29.02
CA SER A 594 9.93 -15.17 -28.81
C SER A 594 11.15 -15.96 -29.28
N SER A 595 12.05 -15.29 -29.99
CA SER A 595 13.38 -15.81 -30.33
C SER A 595 14.43 -15.47 -29.26
N ASP A 596 14.04 -14.83 -28.16
CA ASP A 596 14.98 -14.46 -27.09
C ASP A 596 15.48 -15.71 -26.35
N THR A 597 16.78 -15.97 -26.49
CA THR A 597 17.47 -17.08 -25.83
C THR A 597 17.36 -17.04 -24.30
N PHE A 598 17.28 -15.85 -23.69
CA PHE A 598 17.07 -15.70 -22.25
C PHE A 598 15.69 -16.21 -21.86
N VAL A 599 14.63 -15.78 -22.56
CA VAL A 599 13.24 -16.17 -22.27
C VAL A 599 13.10 -17.69 -22.37
N ILE A 600 13.61 -18.30 -23.44
CA ILE A 600 13.54 -19.76 -23.64
C ILE A 600 14.26 -20.52 -22.51
N LYS A 601 15.47 -20.08 -22.14
CA LYS A 601 16.23 -20.70 -21.03
C LYS A 601 15.54 -20.51 -19.69
N ALA A 602 15.02 -19.32 -19.41
CA ALA A 602 14.28 -19.03 -18.19
C ALA A 602 13.01 -19.88 -18.07
N ILE A 603 12.27 -20.06 -19.17
CA ILE A 603 11.12 -20.96 -19.20
C ILE A 603 11.56 -22.41 -18.92
N SER A 604 12.60 -22.91 -19.60
CA SER A 604 13.15 -24.26 -19.38
C SER A 604 13.54 -24.49 -17.92
N LEU A 605 14.40 -23.62 -17.36
CA LEU A 605 14.90 -23.76 -15.99
C LEU A 605 13.79 -23.60 -14.94
N SER A 606 12.86 -22.67 -15.13
CA SER A 606 11.72 -22.51 -14.21
C SER A 606 10.79 -23.73 -14.25
N MET A 607 10.53 -24.30 -15.43
CA MET A 607 9.75 -25.54 -15.55
C MET A 607 10.45 -26.72 -14.89
N ALA A 608 11.77 -26.88 -15.10
CA ALA A 608 12.56 -27.91 -14.43
C ALA A 608 12.51 -27.76 -12.90
N ARG A 609 12.53 -26.51 -12.39
CA ARG A 609 12.40 -26.21 -10.96
C ARG A 609 11.06 -26.64 -10.41
N ASP A 610 9.98 -26.35 -11.11
CA ASP A 610 8.62 -26.69 -10.68
C ASP A 610 8.35 -28.19 -10.76
N VAL A 611 8.87 -28.89 -11.77
CA VAL A 611 8.86 -30.35 -11.84
C VAL A 611 9.67 -30.95 -10.70
N SER A 612 10.85 -30.42 -10.41
CA SER A 612 11.68 -30.89 -9.28
C SER A 612 10.98 -30.69 -7.94
N ARG A 613 10.38 -29.52 -7.70
CA ARG A 613 9.59 -29.23 -6.49
C ARG A 613 8.41 -30.19 -6.35
N GLN A 614 7.67 -30.43 -7.43
CA GLN A 614 6.54 -31.37 -7.45
C GLN A 614 7.00 -32.80 -7.16
N LEU A 615 8.10 -33.25 -7.76
CA LEU A 615 8.68 -34.55 -7.49
C LEU A 615 9.14 -34.68 -6.03
N ASN A 616 9.82 -33.67 -5.49
CA ASN A 616 10.25 -33.66 -4.08
C ASN A 616 9.07 -33.68 -3.12
N SER A 617 8.00 -32.93 -3.41
CA SER A 617 6.75 -33.00 -2.65
C SER A 617 6.10 -34.38 -2.72
N PHE A 618 6.10 -35.01 -3.90
CA PHE A 618 5.60 -36.37 -4.08
C PHE A 618 6.41 -37.40 -3.29
N LEU A 619 7.73 -37.24 -3.19
CA LEU A 619 8.64 -38.13 -2.44
C LEU A 619 8.41 -38.14 -0.93
N ASP A 620 7.89 -37.05 -0.39
CA ASP A 620 7.53 -36.98 1.02
C ASP A 620 6.33 -37.88 1.36
N SER A 621 5.62 -38.41 0.34
CA SER A 621 4.61 -39.44 0.53
C SER A 621 5.23 -40.76 0.96
N ALA A 622 4.78 -41.28 2.11
CA ALA A 622 5.22 -42.59 2.61
C ALA A 622 4.59 -43.78 1.85
N TYR A 623 3.72 -43.53 0.86
CA TYR A 623 2.87 -44.55 0.26
C TYR A 623 3.45 -45.11 -1.04
N LYS A 624 4.22 -46.20 -0.91
CA LYS A 624 4.79 -46.94 -2.05
C LYS A 624 3.76 -47.40 -3.11
N PRO A 625 2.53 -47.85 -2.76
CA PRO A 625 1.61 -48.34 -3.77
C PRO A 625 1.08 -47.29 -4.75
N LEU A 626 1.33 -45.99 -4.52
CA LEU A 626 0.93 -44.94 -5.47
C LEU A 626 1.52 -45.18 -6.87
N VAL A 627 2.73 -45.74 -6.95
CA VAL A 627 3.46 -45.95 -8.21
C VAL A 627 3.24 -47.36 -8.78
N ASN A 628 2.25 -48.10 -8.29
CA ASN A 628 1.87 -49.41 -8.87
C ASN A 628 0.94 -49.25 -10.08
N VAL A 629 1.36 -48.42 -11.02
CA VAL A 629 0.71 -48.24 -12.31
C VAL A 629 1.33 -49.19 -13.32
N ASP A 630 0.51 -49.77 -14.19
CA ASP A 630 1.02 -50.54 -15.32
C ASP A 630 1.71 -49.61 -16.31
N THR A 631 3.03 -49.72 -16.41
CA THR A 631 3.86 -48.90 -17.31
C THR A 631 3.65 -49.23 -18.77
N THR A 632 2.98 -50.35 -19.10
CA THR A 632 2.63 -50.72 -20.48
C THR A 632 1.32 -50.08 -20.95
N ASP A 633 0.50 -49.58 -20.02
CA ASP A 633 -0.73 -48.86 -20.32
C ASP A 633 -0.53 -47.34 -20.22
N ALA A 634 -0.24 -46.72 -21.36
CA ALA A 634 -0.07 -45.27 -21.48
C ALA A 634 -1.24 -44.48 -20.87
N LYS A 635 -2.48 -44.96 -20.96
CA LYS A 635 -3.65 -44.25 -20.41
C LYS A 635 -3.66 -44.26 -18.89
N SER A 636 -3.25 -45.36 -18.28
CA SER A 636 -3.12 -45.45 -16.82
C SER A 636 -1.97 -44.57 -16.31
N VAL A 637 -0.85 -44.51 -17.03
CA VAL A 637 0.27 -43.62 -16.68
C VAL A 637 -0.12 -42.15 -16.84
N ASP A 638 -0.82 -41.81 -17.92
CA ASP A 638 -1.33 -40.47 -18.17
C ASP A 638 -2.32 -40.02 -17.08
N ALA A 639 -3.29 -40.87 -16.73
CA ALA A 639 -4.22 -40.61 -15.63
C ALA A 639 -3.48 -40.43 -14.30
N PHE A 640 -2.40 -41.18 -14.05
CA PHE A 640 -1.56 -40.97 -12.89
C PHE A 640 -0.87 -39.61 -12.91
N PHE A 641 -0.29 -39.18 -14.04
CA PHE A 641 0.36 -37.87 -14.14
C PHE A 641 -0.63 -36.73 -13.97
N ASN A 642 -1.82 -36.78 -14.56
CA ASN A 642 -2.81 -35.70 -14.41
C ASN A 642 -3.27 -35.53 -12.94
N VAL A 643 -3.30 -36.60 -12.16
CA VAL A 643 -3.68 -36.53 -10.73
C VAL A 643 -2.48 -36.20 -9.84
N HIS A 644 -1.37 -36.91 -10.02
CA HIS A 644 -0.27 -36.94 -9.05
C HIS A 644 0.97 -36.19 -9.51
N LEU A 645 1.08 -35.76 -10.76
CA LEU A 645 2.21 -34.99 -11.26
C LEU A 645 1.77 -34.08 -12.43
N PRO A 646 0.83 -33.14 -12.21
CA PRO A 646 0.15 -32.41 -13.28
C PRO A 646 1.09 -31.62 -14.21
N HIS A 647 2.29 -31.25 -13.77
CA HIS A 647 3.29 -30.62 -14.65
C HIS A 647 3.70 -31.56 -15.79
N PHE A 648 3.82 -32.86 -15.52
CA PHE A 648 4.03 -33.86 -16.57
C PHE A 648 2.80 -34.03 -17.46
N GLY A 649 1.61 -33.97 -16.87
CA GLY A 649 0.36 -33.94 -17.61
C GLY A 649 0.37 -32.82 -18.65
N HIS A 650 0.71 -31.59 -18.25
CA HIS A 650 0.82 -30.46 -19.18
C HIS A 650 1.86 -30.65 -20.28
N ILE A 651 3.03 -31.24 -19.98
CA ILE A 651 4.07 -31.52 -20.98
C ILE A 651 3.59 -32.58 -21.98
N PHE A 652 3.12 -33.73 -21.50
CA PHE A 652 2.80 -34.89 -22.35
C PHE A 652 1.43 -34.78 -23.02
N ASN A 653 0.49 -34.01 -22.46
CA ASN A 653 -0.83 -33.80 -23.05
C ASN A 653 -0.92 -32.52 -23.89
N ASN A 654 0.20 -31.81 -24.06
CA ASN A 654 0.26 -30.78 -25.07
C ASN A 654 -0.07 -31.37 -26.46
N PRO A 655 -0.92 -30.73 -27.27
CA PRO A 655 -1.27 -31.24 -28.59
C PRO A 655 -0.06 -31.52 -29.49
N GLN A 656 1.01 -30.71 -29.38
CA GLN A 656 2.24 -30.87 -30.15
C GLN A 656 3.02 -32.13 -29.73
N ALA A 657 2.87 -32.60 -28.49
CA ALA A 657 3.55 -33.80 -28.01
C ALA A 657 3.12 -35.07 -28.74
N ASN A 658 1.89 -35.08 -29.30
CA ASN A 658 1.33 -36.18 -30.08
C ASN A 658 1.68 -36.10 -31.57
N THR A 659 2.33 -35.03 -32.02
CA THR A 659 2.76 -34.88 -33.42
C THR A 659 4.10 -35.59 -33.65
N PRO A 660 4.41 -36.04 -34.88
CA PRO A 660 5.70 -36.66 -35.19
C PRO A 660 6.87 -35.67 -35.18
N ASN A 661 6.62 -34.37 -35.01
CA ASN A 661 7.68 -33.36 -34.95
C ASN A 661 8.48 -33.54 -33.65
N PRO A 662 9.81 -33.50 -33.70
CA PRO A 662 10.63 -33.67 -32.50
C PRO A 662 10.34 -32.55 -31.50
N ALA A 663 10.34 -32.90 -30.22
CA ALA A 663 10.19 -31.96 -29.14
C ALA A 663 11.29 -30.88 -29.20
N PRO A 664 10.96 -29.60 -28.96
CA PRO A 664 11.96 -28.54 -28.88
C PRO A 664 13.04 -28.89 -27.86
N GLY A 665 14.30 -28.51 -28.18
CA GLY A 665 15.45 -28.74 -27.28
C GLY A 665 15.20 -28.38 -25.81
N PRO A 666 14.57 -27.23 -25.48
CA PRO A 666 14.21 -26.88 -24.12
C PRO A 666 13.26 -27.88 -23.42
N ILE A 667 12.28 -28.45 -24.13
CA ILE A 667 11.40 -29.50 -23.56
C ILE A 667 12.18 -30.78 -23.30
N VAL A 668 13.07 -31.15 -24.23
CA VAL A 668 13.99 -32.28 -24.07
C VAL A 668 14.87 -32.08 -22.83
N GLU A 669 15.38 -30.86 -22.63
CA GLU A 669 16.17 -30.50 -21.44
C GLU A 669 15.37 -30.69 -20.14
N VAL A 670 14.15 -30.16 -20.06
CA VAL A 670 13.27 -30.35 -18.89
C VAL A 670 13.03 -31.83 -18.60
N LEU A 671 12.78 -32.64 -19.63
CA LEU A 671 12.60 -34.08 -19.48
C LEU A 671 13.88 -34.80 -19.04
N GLN A 672 15.06 -34.36 -19.48
CA GLN A 672 16.35 -34.90 -19.03
C GLN A 672 16.61 -34.61 -17.55
N TRP A 673 16.40 -33.36 -17.10
CA TRP A 673 16.43 -32.98 -15.69
C TRP A 673 15.54 -33.89 -14.85
N THR A 674 14.36 -34.15 -15.39
CA THR A 674 13.33 -34.93 -14.73
C THR A 674 13.68 -36.42 -14.66
N LEU A 675 14.20 -37.01 -15.73
CA LEU A 675 14.70 -38.39 -15.75
C LEU A 675 15.87 -38.56 -14.79
N SER A 676 16.84 -37.63 -14.81
CA SER A 676 17.98 -37.60 -13.89
C SER A 676 17.52 -37.58 -12.44
N LEU A 677 16.64 -36.63 -12.08
CA LEU A 677 16.06 -36.55 -10.75
C LEU A 677 15.33 -37.85 -10.40
N SER A 678 14.46 -38.36 -11.28
CA SER A 678 13.67 -39.57 -11.05
C SER A 678 14.53 -40.83 -10.84
N ALA A 679 15.69 -40.93 -11.50
CA ALA A 679 16.63 -42.03 -11.35
C ALA A 679 17.33 -42.03 -9.98
N THR A 680 17.52 -40.86 -9.36
CA THR A 680 18.05 -40.77 -7.98
C THR A 680 17.05 -41.25 -6.92
N LEU A 681 15.77 -41.40 -7.28
CA LEU A 681 14.67 -41.68 -6.35
C LEU A 681 14.60 -43.17 -5.97
N LYS A 682 15.47 -43.58 -5.04
CA LYS A 682 15.55 -44.98 -4.54
C LYS A 682 14.19 -45.54 -4.07
N ARG A 683 13.31 -44.69 -3.51
CA ARG A 683 11.99 -45.11 -2.98
C ARG A 683 10.93 -45.32 -4.05
N HIS A 684 11.06 -44.66 -5.20
CA HIS A 684 10.04 -44.62 -6.26
C HIS A 684 10.64 -44.97 -7.63
N ARG A 685 11.46 -46.04 -7.70
CA ARG A 685 12.13 -46.46 -8.94
C ARG A 685 11.19 -46.68 -10.15
N ARG A 686 9.93 -47.00 -9.91
CA ARG A 686 8.92 -47.17 -10.98
C ARG A 686 8.55 -45.85 -11.66
N LEU A 687 8.79 -44.70 -11.01
CA LEU A 687 8.48 -43.40 -11.59
C LEU A 687 9.34 -43.10 -12.81
N ASP A 688 10.64 -43.41 -12.76
CA ASP A 688 11.51 -43.32 -13.95
C ASP A 688 10.96 -44.17 -15.10
N ALA A 689 10.55 -45.41 -14.82
CA ALA A 689 9.93 -46.28 -15.84
C ALA A 689 8.62 -45.73 -16.41
N MET A 690 7.79 -45.07 -15.58
CA MET A 690 6.56 -44.40 -16.04
C MET A 690 6.85 -43.20 -16.93
N ILE A 691 7.85 -42.37 -16.58
CA ILE A 691 8.26 -41.22 -17.38
C ILE A 691 8.80 -41.73 -18.74
N ARG A 692 9.64 -42.77 -18.74
CA ARG A 692 10.13 -43.42 -19.95
C ARG A 692 9.02 -43.99 -20.81
N ALA A 693 8.03 -44.65 -20.19
CA ALA A 693 6.86 -45.17 -20.91
C ALA A 693 6.12 -44.04 -21.64
N MET A 694 5.88 -42.90 -20.98
CA MET A 694 5.24 -41.75 -21.64
C MET A 694 6.11 -41.14 -22.74
N ILE A 695 7.42 -41.05 -22.55
CA ILE A 695 8.37 -40.62 -23.60
C ILE A 695 8.27 -41.52 -24.83
N HIS A 696 8.17 -42.84 -24.62
CA HIS A 696 8.02 -43.83 -25.69
C HIS A 696 6.65 -43.78 -26.39
N HIS A 697 5.60 -43.40 -25.67
CA HIS A 697 4.25 -43.29 -26.23
C HIS A 697 3.95 -41.95 -26.92
N ARG A 698 4.85 -40.96 -26.82
CA ARG A 698 4.69 -39.63 -27.42
C ARG A 698 5.67 -39.48 -28.59
N PRO A 699 5.16 -39.41 -29.85
CA PRO A 699 5.99 -39.37 -31.05
C PRO A 699 7.11 -38.32 -31.02
N SER A 700 6.78 -37.12 -30.53
CA SER A 700 7.71 -35.99 -30.45
C SER A 700 8.90 -36.21 -29.52
N THR A 701 8.77 -37.05 -28.49
CA THR A 701 9.80 -37.23 -27.46
C THR A 701 10.70 -38.45 -27.70
N HIS A 702 10.50 -39.24 -28.76
CA HIS A 702 11.30 -40.45 -29.03
C HIS A 702 12.80 -40.21 -29.13
N ILE A 703 13.26 -38.99 -29.40
CA ILE A 703 14.69 -38.67 -29.42
C ILE A 703 15.39 -39.05 -28.10
N LEU A 704 14.67 -38.97 -26.97
CA LEU A 704 15.14 -39.35 -25.63
C LEU A 704 15.25 -40.87 -25.42
N ASP A 705 14.61 -41.68 -26.27
CA ASP A 705 14.65 -43.15 -26.19
C ASP A 705 15.89 -43.72 -26.91
N THR A 706 16.52 -42.92 -27.78
CA THR A 706 17.74 -43.33 -28.45
C THR A 706 18.93 -43.29 -27.48
N HIS A 707 19.61 -44.44 -27.28
CA HIS A 707 20.78 -44.60 -26.39
C HIS A 707 21.93 -43.59 -26.63
N LEU A 708 21.88 -42.83 -27.72
CA LEU A 708 22.84 -41.78 -28.08
C LEU A 708 22.72 -40.52 -27.22
N TRP A 709 21.66 -40.36 -26.44
CA TRP A 709 21.37 -39.17 -25.63
C TRP A 709 21.37 -39.45 -24.12
N LEU A 710 22.28 -40.30 -23.62
CA LEU A 710 22.54 -40.34 -22.19
C LEU A 710 23.18 -38.99 -21.79
N PRO A 711 22.47 -38.11 -21.07
CA PRO A 711 23.04 -36.84 -20.67
C PRO A 711 24.23 -37.10 -19.76
N ASP A 712 25.24 -36.23 -19.81
CA ASP A 712 26.28 -36.22 -18.80
C ASP A 712 25.60 -36.12 -17.42
N PRO A 713 25.66 -37.17 -16.58
CA PRO A 713 24.91 -37.23 -15.33
C PRO A 713 25.28 -36.10 -14.36
N VAL A 714 26.45 -35.48 -14.55
CA VAL A 714 26.90 -34.32 -13.77
C VAL A 714 26.12 -33.06 -14.13
N SER A 715 25.80 -32.87 -15.42
CA SER A 715 25.20 -31.64 -15.94
C SER A 715 23.73 -31.44 -15.55
N TYR A 716 23.03 -32.51 -15.19
CA TYR A 716 21.58 -32.52 -14.88
C TYR A 716 21.31 -32.99 -13.45
N HIS A 717 22.27 -32.81 -12.55
CA HIS A 717 22.08 -33.12 -11.13
C HIS A 717 21.14 -32.09 -10.51
N PRO A 718 20.08 -32.47 -9.77
CA PRO A 718 19.07 -31.55 -9.22
C PRO A 718 19.65 -30.31 -8.49
N ASP A 719 20.76 -30.51 -7.78
CA ASP A 719 21.46 -29.44 -7.06
C ASP A 719 22.12 -28.40 -7.98
N ALA A 720 22.36 -28.72 -9.26
CA ALA A 720 22.92 -27.80 -10.25
C ALA A 720 21.87 -26.84 -10.84
N LEU A 721 20.58 -27.02 -10.54
CA LEU A 721 19.53 -26.18 -11.10
C LEU A 721 19.59 -24.74 -10.57
N ILE A 722 19.76 -24.57 -9.25
CA ILE A 722 19.87 -23.24 -8.63
C ILE A 722 21.12 -22.50 -9.12
N PRO A 723 22.32 -23.11 -9.18
CA PRO A 723 23.50 -22.52 -9.81
C PRO A 723 23.26 -22.06 -11.26
N ARG A 724 22.54 -22.84 -12.08
CA ARG A 724 22.23 -22.45 -13.46
C ARG A 724 21.24 -21.30 -13.55
N ILE A 725 20.24 -21.25 -12.66
CA ILE A 725 19.32 -20.11 -12.60
C ILE A 725 20.09 -18.86 -12.16
N ALA A 726 20.94 -19.00 -11.14
CA ALA A 726 21.82 -17.93 -10.64
C ALA A 726 22.77 -17.39 -11.73
N GLU A 727 23.34 -18.29 -12.53
CA GLU A 727 24.15 -17.94 -13.70
C GLU A 727 23.31 -17.20 -14.75
N LEU A 728 22.13 -17.72 -15.09
CA LEU A 728 21.23 -17.12 -16.08
C LEU A 728 20.79 -15.71 -15.69
N THR A 729 20.53 -15.46 -14.40
CA THR A 729 20.06 -14.16 -13.92
C THR A 729 21.16 -13.26 -13.37
N LYS A 730 22.41 -13.72 -13.42
CA LYS A 730 23.58 -13.04 -12.82
C LYS A 730 23.34 -12.64 -11.36
N THR A 731 22.65 -13.50 -10.62
CA THR A 731 22.24 -13.24 -9.24
C THR A 731 22.83 -14.31 -8.33
N PRO A 732 23.33 -13.96 -7.12
CA PRO A 732 23.82 -14.96 -6.18
C PRO A 732 22.76 -16.02 -5.81
N GLU A 733 23.17 -17.28 -5.67
CA GLU A 733 22.29 -18.42 -5.38
C GLU A 733 21.39 -18.22 -4.15
N TYR A 734 21.92 -17.57 -3.09
CA TYR A 734 21.17 -17.39 -1.85
C TYR A 734 19.91 -16.52 -2.01
N ARG A 735 19.82 -15.68 -3.06
CA ARG A 735 18.62 -14.88 -3.36
C ARG A 735 17.44 -15.76 -3.77
N PHE A 736 17.69 -16.91 -4.40
CA PHE A 736 16.66 -17.88 -4.80
C PHE A 736 16.16 -18.76 -3.65
N THR A 737 16.90 -18.80 -2.54
CA THR A 737 16.56 -19.63 -1.38
C THR A 737 16.01 -18.82 -0.21
N LYS A 738 16.48 -17.58 -0.01
CA LYS A 738 16.13 -16.76 1.14
C LYS A 738 14.91 -15.86 0.94
N GLY A 739 14.67 -15.37 -0.29
CA GLY A 739 13.68 -14.30 -0.52
C GLY A 739 12.48 -14.69 -1.38
N GLU A 740 12.17 -15.99 -1.53
CA GLU A 740 10.98 -16.46 -2.24
C GLU A 740 10.08 -17.24 -1.28
N ILE A 741 8.88 -16.70 -1.02
CA ILE A 741 7.86 -17.37 -0.23
C ILE A 741 6.78 -17.86 -1.19
N SER A 742 6.49 -19.15 -1.17
CA SER A 742 5.41 -19.74 -1.98
C SER A 742 4.28 -20.23 -1.08
N ALA A 743 3.06 -20.34 -1.62
CA ALA A 743 1.95 -21.00 -0.95
C ALA A 743 2.31 -22.41 -0.44
N SER A 744 3.20 -23.11 -1.16
CA SER A 744 3.69 -24.43 -0.75
C SER A 744 4.64 -24.42 0.43
N THR A 745 5.27 -23.29 0.72
CA THR A 745 6.08 -23.08 1.92
C THR A 745 5.18 -22.73 3.11
N VAL A 746 4.19 -21.86 2.90
CA VAL A 746 3.29 -21.36 3.97
C VAL A 746 2.36 -22.45 4.48
N VAL A 747 1.75 -23.24 3.58
CA VAL A 747 0.89 -24.37 3.93
C VAL A 747 1.43 -25.63 3.27
N PRO A 748 2.38 -26.33 3.94
CA PRO A 748 3.20 -27.31 3.24
C PRO A 748 2.51 -28.63 2.99
N ARG A 749 1.47 -29.02 3.74
CA ARG A 749 0.86 -30.36 3.60
C ARG A 749 -0.59 -30.39 4.09
N THR A 750 -1.30 -31.43 3.64
CA THR A 750 -2.52 -31.90 4.29
C THR A 750 -2.31 -32.13 5.80
N ARG A 751 -3.19 -31.55 6.62
CA ARG A 751 -3.07 -31.60 8.09
C ARG A 751 -4.42 -31.77 8.79
N TYR A 752 -4.33 -32.30 10.00
CA TYR A 752 -5.43 -32.25 10.95
C TYR A 752 -5.50 -30.85 11.58
N CYS A 753 -6.71 -30.33 11.73
CA CYS A 753 -7.02 -29.07 12.38
C CYS A 753 -8.00 -29.32 13.52
N ALA A 754 -7.64 -28.90 14.73
CA ALA A 754 -8.54 -29.03 15.86
C ALA A 754 -9.81 -28.17 15.62
N PRO A 755 -10.99 -28.59 16.09
CA PRO A 755 -12.21 -27.79 15.88
C PRO A 755 -12.08 -26.33 16.32
N GLY A 756 -11.44 -26.06 17.46
CA GLY A 756 -11.18 -24.69 17.92
C GLY A 756 -10.18 -23.91 17.04
N GLU A 757 -9.21 -24.59 16.44
CA GLU A 757 -8.29 -23.97 15.46
C GLU A 757 -9.03 -23.63 14.16
N TRP A 758 -9.91 -24.53 13.69
CA TRP A 758 -10.76 -24.29 12.52
C TRP A 758 -11.64 -23.06 12.73
N ASP A 759 -12.36 -23.01 13.85
CA ASP A 759 -13.26 -21.90 14.14
C ASP A 759 -12.47 -20.59 14.34
N SER A 760 -11.25 -20.66 14.87
CA SER A 760 -10.34 -19.50 14.93
C SER A 760 -9.90 -19.03 13.54
N MET A 761 -9.65 -19.94 12.58
CA MET A 761 -9.33 -19.58 11.20
C MET A 761 -10.53 -18.90 10.51
N VAL A 762 -11.74 -19.43 10.69
CA VAL A 762 -12.97 -18.80 10.17
C VAL A 762 -13.10 -17.38 10.70
N LYS A 763 -12.94 -17.22 12.03
CA LYS A 763 -13.03 -15.91 12.67
C LYS A 763 -11.98 -14.93 12.14
N SER A 764 -10.74 -15.39 11.94
CA SER A 764 -9.66 -14.57 11.38
C SER A 764 -9.96 -14.13 9.94
N VAL A 765 -10.51 -15.01 9.11
CA VAL A 765 -10.96 -14.66 7.74
C VAL A 765 -12.11 -13.64 7.78
N ASP A 766 -13.07 -13.81 8.67
CA ASP A 766 -14.19 -12.87 8.83
C ASP A 766 -13.71 -11.50 9.34
N GLU A 767 -12.80 -11.46 10.32
CA GLU A 767 -12.16 -10.24 10.81
C GLU A 767 -11.37 -9.54 9.69
N TRP A 768 -10.64 -10.30 8.86
CA TRP A 768 -9.93 -9.77 7.69
C TRP A 768 -10.90 -9.16 6.67
N ARG A 769 -12.00 -9.84 6.34
CA ARG A 769 -13.03 -9.31 5.42
C ARG A 769 -13.72 -8.07 5.98
N GLN A 770 -14.02 -8.04 7.27
CA GLN A 770 -14.57 -6.84 7.92
C GLN A 770 -13.59 -5.66 7.84
N ARG A 771 -12.28 -5.90 8.00
CA ARG A 771 -11.26 -4.88 7.77
C ARG A 771 -11.25 -4.42 6.32
N LEU A 772 -11.22 -5.34 5.35
CA LEU A 772 -11.25 -4.99 3.91
C LEU A 772 -12.48 -4.16 3.56
N GLU A 773 -13.64 -4.53 4.11
CA GLU A 773 -14.88 -3.80 3.90
C GLU A 773 -14.82 -2.40 4.52
N SER A 774 -14.25 -2.26 5.72
CA SER A 774 -14.00 -0.96 6.35
C SER A 774 -13.03 -0.09 5.52
N ASP A 775 -11.91 -0.68 5.07
CA ASP A 775 -10.91 -0.03 4.22
C ASP A 775 -11.59 0.42 2.90
N ARG A 776 -12.42 -0.44 2.29
CA ARG A 776 -13.21 -0.15 1.08
C ARG A 776 -14.19 1.00 1.29
N ILE A 777 -14.96 1.00 2.37
CA ILE A 777 -15.91 2.08 2.68
C ILE A 777 -15.15 3.40 2.87
N CYS A 778 -14.00 3.39 3.53
CA CYS A 778 -13.14 4.57 3.68
C CYS A 778 -12.66 5.08 2.31
N ALA A 779 -12.14 4.18 1.48
CA ALA A 779 -11.69 4.50 0.14
C ALA A 779 -12.81 5.05 -0.74
N GLN A 780 -14.00 4.43 -0.74
CA GLN A 780 -15.15 4.90 -1.50
C GLN A 780 -15.65 6.26 -1.03
N LYS A 781 -15.64 6.50 0.28
CA LYS A 781 -15.99 7.80 0.86
C LYS A 781 -15.01 8.88 0.40
N GLU A 782 -13.71 8.61 0.42
CA GLU A 782 -12.69 9.55 -0.03
C GLU A 782 -12.68 9.74 -1.56
N LEU A 783 -12.89 8.67 -2.33
CA LEU A 783 -13.07 8.76 -3.78
C LEU A 783 -14.31 9.58 -4.14
N GLY A 784 -15.47 9.30 -3.56
CA GLY A 784 -16.70 10.07 -3.80
C GLY A 784 -16.60 11.52 -3.29
N ARG A 785 -15.76 11.76 -2.27
CA ARG A 785 -15.45 13.11 -1.82
C ARG A 785 -14.62 13.88 -2.81
N MET A 786 -13.73 13.24 -3.58
CA MET A 786 -12.67 13.90 -4.37
C MET A 786 -12.84 13.79 -5.89
N LEU A 787 -13.55 12.78 -6.38
CA LEU A 787 -13.92 12.67 -7.79
C LEU A 787 -15.22 13.43 -8.01
N LEU A 788 -15.28 14.14 -9.13
CA LEU A 788 -16.52 14.74 -9.61
C LEU A 788 -17.12 13.77 -10.62
N ASP A 789 -18.42 13.46 -10.51
CA ASP A 789 -19.13 12.67 -11.49
C ASP A 789 -19.06 13.39 -12.84
N VAL A 790 -18.11 12.97 -13.68
CA VAL A 790 -18.07 13.40 -15.06
C VAL A 790 -19.14 12.58 -15.77
N THR A 791 -20.38 13.06 -15.75
CA THR A 791 -21.31 12.68 -16.81
C THR A 791 -20.67 13.19 -18.10
N PRO A 792 -20.23 12.34 -19.04
CA PRO A 792 -19.61 12.82 -20.26
C PRO A 792 -20.63 13.70 -20.99
N PRO A 793 -20.32 14.97 -21.30
CA PRO A 793 -21.27 15.85 -22.00
C PRO A 793 -21.71 15.27 -23.36
N ASP A 794 -20.90 14.39 -23.96
CA ASP A 794 -21.14 13.83 -25.30
C ASP A 794 -22.02 12.56 -25.32
N ALA A 795 -22.44 12.02 -24.16
CA ALA A 795 -23.31 10.84 -24.13
C ALA A 795 -24.79 11.17 -24.42
N VAL A 796 -25.16 12.45 -24.53
CA VAL A 796 -26.55 12.88 -24.74
C VAL A 796 -26.90 13.10 -26.22
N GLU A 797 -25.93 13.28 -27.13
CA GLU A 797 -26.25 13.62 -28.54
C GLU A 797 -26.37 12.43 -29.51
N LEU A 798 -26.05 11.20 -29.11
CA LEU A 798 -26.18 10.01 -29.98
C LEU A 798 -27.47 9.20 -29.79
N GLY A 799 -28.37 9.63 -28.91
CA GLY A 799 -29.62 8.91 -28.57
C GLY A 799 -30.92 9.46 -29.17
N ALA A 800 -30.90 10.61 -29.86
CA ALA A 800 -32.12 11.29 -30.34
C ALA A 800 -32.37 11.14 -31.86
N GLY A 801 -31.73 10.20 -32.54
CA GLY A 801 -31.88 9.98 -33.97
C GLY A 801 -31.67 8.53 -34.39
N ALA A 802 -32.58 7.65 -34.00
CA ALA A 802 -32.80 6.34 -34.63
C ALA A 802 -34.28 5.94 -34.51
#